data_AF-A0A5E4XM26-F1
#
_entry.id   AF-A0A5E4XM26-F1
#
_cell.length_a   1.000
_cell.length_b   1.000
_cell.length_c   1.000
_cell.angle_alpha   90.00
_cell.angle_beta   90.00
_cell.angle_gamma   90.00
#
_symmetry.space_group_name_H-M   'P 1'
#
loop_
_entity.id
_entity.type
_entity.pdbx_description
1 polymer ?
#
loop_
_entity_poly.entity_id
_entity_poly.type
_entity_poly.pdbx_seq_one_letter_code
_entity_poly.pdbx_strand_id
1 'polypeptide(L)'
;MKTRVNHYVPQWYQGGFLAPGASRFVVLDKHPETRTLPDGRVVNTQSSIQSWGPKRCFHETDLYTTIFGEDINDEIERLLFGPIDAKGADAVSAFARGDPAEMHEAFQDFFAYMDAQKLRTPKGLDWIKASYPKLSHVELMREMQSLRTMYCQMWAESVREIVTADESDIKFLLTDNPVTTYNPALGSGSPACAYPNSARVELAGTQTIFPLNANTCLILTHVEYAKNPDATNPIAKRTNARFRGNGYVHSYAHIRTRALAREEVAAINVVLKEGAKRYLAAAEKGWLYPEQVFAGPWDSIKNILLPKDHLWEFGGEMFIKFNDGHVHYQDAYGRTSGAHEYLHRKEIRTDLAPEDPCGCGSGRVFAQCCQDIPAEQRPSWEVFGIRERNLMFCRAMEHILELDADKTWDDVRATISDEQVQEIHQVVADLWPIDTNLSELLPRPRADTFRAVYMGVLEARSANSTVVGMLGFFDEIVIANPFPNPAILQPEFSPTKSPGLHKVNTVENVLLMLALWPFIAHGIVHVVPDIGDYDVEFARASMKAAEERTKGPDEVVAREDLRRMWSMKYKTLVALNRMPEGALAAHFRTERRGASREEIEALVTAAKEMIANDPYAVLVPCADNKRGSFLVQKGFALESGMFFAALTGSVLFTDYHSLWQHAHRHATEHLGQTATDLRQIIQACQAIELPVDVNAELIFEARETGKSESLRAVMRDIISATRENFASVSVLELAGRLDRARETTNAQLAAMPGDVVARIQASFPLGGFHRAAIWRHLLTFGQAQNIAPIPAAFLVKFYAKPKTTGTGNTMLRQN
;
A
#
# COMPACT_ATOMS: atom_id res chain seq x y z
N MET A 1 7.49 21.18 36.20
CA MET A 1 6.07 20.77 36.18
C MET A 1 5.81 20.23 34.80
N LYS A 2 5.28 19.01 34.65
CA LYS A 2 5.04 18.40 33.33
C LYS A 2 3.90 19.14 32.62
N THR A 3 4.03 19.39 31.32
CA THR A 3 3.05 20.17 30.56
C THR A 3 1.79 19.35 30.36
N ARG A 4 0.66 19.82 30.91
CA ARG A 4 -0.65 19.20 30.72
C ARG A 4 -1.56 19.99 29.79
N VAL A 5 -1.19 21.22 29.45
CA VAL A 5 -1.95 22.08 28.53
C VAL A 5 -1.19 22.12 27.23
N ASN A 6 -1.68 21.42 26.21
CA ASN A 6 -1.04 21.33 24.91
C ASN A 6 -1.65 22.37 23.98
N HIS A 7 -0.85 23.32 23.52
CA HIS A 7 -1.25 24.29 22.50
C HIS A 7 -1.09 23.67 21.11
N TYR A 8 -2.15 23.06 20.60
CA TYR A 8 -2.13 22.46 19.26
C TYR A 8 -2.03 23.48 18.13
N VAL A 9 -2.33 24.76 18.41
CA VAL A 9 -1.85 25.91 17.62
C VAL A 9 -0.89 26.73 18.50
N PRO A 10 0.41 26.82 18.19
CA PRO A 10 1.41 27.42 19.06
C PRO A 10 1.14 28.88 19.34
N GLN A 11 1.42 29.33 20.57
CA GLN A 11 1.20 30.72 20.97
C GLN A 11 1.98 31.73 20.10
N TRP A 12 3.18 31.37 19.64
CA TRP A 12 3.97 32.24 18.75
C TRP A 12 3.24 32.48 17.42
N TYR A 13 2.64 31.43 16.86
CA TYR A 13 1.90 31.49 15.60
C TYR A 13 0.62 32.31 15.79
N GLN A 14 -0.10 32.09 16.89
CA GLN A 14 -1.27 32.89 17.23
C GLN A 14 -0.93 34.39 17.31
N GLY A 15 0.24 34.74 17.85
CA GLY A 15 0.71 36.13 17.96
C GLY A 15 0.75 36.89 16.64
N GLY A 16 0.99 36.20 15.51
CA GLY A 16 0.97 36.79 14.18
C GLY A 16 -0.39 37.30 13.70
N PHE A 17 -1.48 37.01 14.43
CA PHE A 17 -2.84 37.42 14.09
C PHE A 17 -3.38 38.55 14.99
N LEU A 18 -2.59 39.01 15.98
CA LEU A 18 -2.97 40.14 16.82
C LEU A 18 -2.81 41.45 16.05
N ALA A 19 -3.71 42.39 16.28
CA ALA A 19 -3.47 43.77 15.86
C ALA A 19 -2.23 44.34 16.56
N PRO A 20 -1.51 45.29 15.94
CA PRO A 20 -0.36 45.94 16.57
C PRO A 20 -0.68 46.47 17.97
N GLY A 21 0.06 46.03 18.98
CA GLY A 21 -0.13 46.42 20.39
C GLY A 21 -1.30 45.71 21.11
N ALA A 22 -2.10 44.90 20.43
CA ALA A 22 -3.16 44.11 21.07
C ALA A 22 -2.60 42.87 21.78
N SER A 23 -3.26 42.46 22.87
CA SER A 23 -2.93 41.25 23.64
C SER A 23 -4.01 40.17 23.62
N ARG A 24 -5.15 40.45 22.98
CA ARG A 24 -6.35 39.59 22.95
C ARG A 24 -6.99 39.62 21.57
N PHE A 25 -7.57 38.49 21.20
CA PHE A 25 -8.44 38.32 20.04
C PHE A 25 -9.90 38.50 20.43
N VAL A 26 -10.74 38.63 19.41
CA VAL A 26 -12.13 38.20 19.47
C VAL A 26 -12.20 36.76 18.96
N VAL A 27 -12.78 35.86 19.74
CA VAL A 27 -12.89 34.43 19.44
C VAL A 27 -14.35 34.05 19.31
N LEU A 28 -14.71 33.34 18.24
CA LEU A 28 -16.01 32.72 18.05
C LEU A 28 -15.93 31.22 18.34
N ASP A 29 -16.76 30.77 19.28
CA ASP A 29 -17.11 29.36 19.49
C ASP A 29 -18.30 29.01 18.59
N LYS A 30 -18.07 28.18 17.57
CA LYS A 30 -19.11 27.67 16.65
C LYS A 30 -20.12 26.77 17.37
N HIS A 31 -19.72 26.16 18.48
CA HIS A 31 -20.52 25.18 19.22
C HIS A 31 -20.41 25.46 20.73
N PRO A 32 -20.96 26.60 21.22
CA PRO A 32 -20.94 26.93 22.63
C PRO A 32 -21.74 25.89 23.42
N GLU A 33 -21.29 25.57 24.63
CA GLU A 33 -22.02 24.67 25.51
C GLU A 33 -23.42 25.21 25.80
N THR A 34 -24.38 24.29 25.89
CA THR A 34 -25.80 24.61 26.12
C THR A 34 -26.29 23.96 27.40
N ARG A 35 -27.18 24.62 28.12
CA ARG A 35 -27.94 24.05 29.24
C ARG A 35 -29.43 24.18 28.99
N THR A 36 -30.18 23.15 29.40
CA THR A 36 -31.65 23.19 29.42
C THR A 36 -32.11 23.81 30.73
N LEU A 37 -32.88 24.88 30.65
CA LEU A 37 -33.52 25.54 31.79
C LEU A 37 -34.70 24.69 32.30
N PRO A 38 -35.16 24.89 33.55
CA PRO A 38 -36.31 24.16 34.11
C PRO A 38 -37.61 24.29 33.31
N ASP A 39 -37.73 25.31 32.45
CA ASP A 39 -38.86 25.56 31.56
C ASP A 39 -38.70 24.92 30.16
N GLY A 40 -37.67 24.09 29.96
CA GLY A 40 -37.39 23.39 28.70
C GLY A 40 -36.62 24.22 27.67
N ARG A 41 -36.33 25.51 27.91
CA ARG A 41 -35.53 26.32 26.99
C ARG A 41 -34.05 25.92 27.03
N VAL A 42 -33.44 25.78 25.86
CA VAL A 42 -31.98 25.55 25.73
C VAL A 42 -31.29 26.90 25.57
N VAL A 43 -30.40 27.26 26.50
CA VAL A 43 -29.60 28.48 26.44
C VAL A 43 -28.11 28.15 26.45
N ASN A 44 -27.31 28.96 25.77
CA ASN A 44 -25.86 28.82 25.85
C ASN A 44 -25.40 29.14 27.28
N THR A 45 -24.50 28.33 27.83
CA THR A 45 -23.91 28.56 29.16
C THR A 45 -22.99 29.78 29.16
N GLN A 46 -22.48 30.15 27.99
CA GLN A 46 -21.60 31.29 27.76
C GLN A 46 -21.89 31.98 26.41
N SER A 47 -21.43 33.22 26.26
CA SER A 47 -21.43 33.91 24.97
C SER A 47 -20.65 33.10 23.93
N SER A 48 -21.16 33.01 22.69
CA SER A 48 -20.41 32.42 21.57
C SER A 48 -19.21 33.29 21.17
N ILE A 49 -19.24 34.58 21.48
CA ILE A 49 -18.13 35.50 21.28
C ILE A 49 -17.40 35.73 22.60
N GLN A 50 -16.09 35.52 22.57
CA GLN A 50 -15.19 35.60 23.69
C GLN A 50 -14.05 36.58 23.37
N SER A 51 -13.40 37.12 24.41
CA SER A 51 -12.15 37.87 24.24
C SER A 51 -11.04 37.15 24.98
N TRP A 52 -10.09 36.55 24.26
CA TRP A 52 -9.04 35.70 24.85
C TRP A 52 -7.67 36.06 24.25
N GLY A 53 -6.62 35.97 25.06
CA GLY A 53 -5.24 36.05 24.57
C GLY A 53 -4.69 34.68 24.20
N PRO A 54 -3.50 34.61 23.55
CA PRO A 54 -2.96 33.36 23.03
C PRO A 54 -2.86 32.19 24.04
N LYS A 55 -2.59 32.51 25.31
CA LYS A 55 -2.51 31.53 26.41
C LYS A 55 -3.82 30.82 26.74
N ARG A 56 -4.97 31.33 26.27
CA ARG A 56 -6.32 30.80 26.55
C ARG A 56 -7.01 30.25 25.30
N CYS A 57 -6.35 30.28 24.14
CA CYS A 57 -6.90 29.83 22.88
C CYS A 57 -6.17 28.59 22.37
N PHE A 58 -6.90 27.76 21.63
CA PHE A 58 -6.35 26.67 20.83
C PHE A 58 -5.45 25.70 21.61
N HIS A 59 -5.91 25.31 22.80
CA HIS A 59 -5.26 24.33 23.64
C HIS A 59 -6.25 23.31 24.18
N GLU A 60 -5.77 22.11 24.49
CA GLU A 60 -6.52 21.08 25.19
C GLU A 60 -5.65 20.48 26.30
N THR A 61 -6.31 19.99 27.35
CA THR A 61 -5.62 19.34 28.46
C THR A 61 -5.35 17.88 28.09
N ASP A 62 -4.11 17.45 28.26
CA ASP A 62 -3.61 16.09 28.01
C ASP A 62 -3.87 15.58 26.59
N LEU A 63 -3.81 16.47 25.58
CA LEU A 63 -4.05 16.10 24.18
C LEU A 63 -2.96 15.18 23.62
N TYR A 64 -1.70 15.42 24.03
CA TYR A 64 -0.54 14.60 23.63
C TYR A 64 0.14 13.93 24.83
N THR A 65 -0.47 14.04 26.01
CA THR A 65 0.13 13.58 27.26
C THR A 65 -0.30 12.14 27.51
N THR A 66 0.66 11.22 27.53
CA THR A 66 0.39 9.82 27.87
C THR A 66 0.47 9.62 29.38
N ILE A 67 -0.50 8.91 29.96
CA ILE A 67 -0.61 8.69 31.41
C ILE A 67 -0.48 7.19 31.70
N PHE A 68 0.47 6.83 32.56
CA PHE A 68 0.74 5.45 33.00
C PHE A 68 0.58 5.37 34.52
N GLY A 69 -0.65 5.11 34.98
CA GLY A 69 -0.96 5.19 36.41
C GLY A 69 -0.83 6.64 36.91
N GLU A 70 0.07 6.87 37.87
CA GLU A 70 0.36 8.23 38.38
C GLU A 70 1.42 8.97 37.54
N ASP A 71 2.11 8.27 36.64
CA ASP A 71 3.16 8.86 35.81
C ASP A 71 2.59 9.55 34.57
N ILE A 72 2.70 10.86 34.55
CA ILE A 72 2.39 11.72 33.40
C ILE A 72 3.63 11.78 32.49
N ASN A 73 3.51 11.61 31.19
CA ASN A 73 4.61 11.77 30.23
C ASN A 73 4.27 12.84 29.17
N ASP A 74 5.06 13.92 29.13
CA ASP A 74 4.95 15.07 28.23
C ASP A 74 6.08 15.11 27.16
N GLU A 75 6.76 13.99 26.91
CA GLU A 75 7.85 13.90 25.94
C GLU A 75 7.41 14.26 24.51
N ILE A 76 6.16 13.99 24.13
CA ILE A 76 5.65 14.39 22.81
C ILE A 76 5.63 15.92 22.68
N GLU A 77 5.20 16.64 23.72
CA GLU A 77 5.26 18.10 23.72
C GLU A 77 6.73 18.58 23.66
N ARG A 78 7.58 18.04 24.54
CA ARG A 78 8.93 18.57 24.75
C ARG A 78 9.96 18.14 23.70
N LEU A 79 9.96 16.88 23.30
CA LEU A 79 10.98 16.27 22.44
C LEU A 79 10.56 16.21 20.97
N LEU A 80 9.25 16.12 20.69
CA LEU A 80 8.74 16.10 19.32
C LEU A 80 8.30 17.50 18.89
N PHE A 81 7.26 18.07 19.53
CA PHE A 81 6.70 19.34 19.08
C PHE A 81 7.58 20.54 19.41
N GLY A 82 8.31 20.53 20.52
CA GLY A 82 9.25 21.61 20.87
C GLY A 82 10.23 21.96 19.75
N PRO A 83 11.03 21.00 19.23
CA PRO A 83 11.91 21.24 18.09
C PRO A 83 11.18 21.62 16.79
N ILE A 84 10.02 21.00 16.52
CA ILE A 84 9.20 21.31 15.32
C ILE A 84 8.69 22.74 15.37
N ASP A 85 8.22 23.20 16.53
CA ASP A 85 7.67 24.54 16.72
C ASP A 85 8.76 25.62 16.69
N ALA A 86 9.96 25.32 17.20
CA ALA A 86 11.10 26.22 17.13
C ALA A 86 11.50 26.47 15.66
N LYS A 87 11.75 25.40 14.90
CA LYS A 87 12.06 25.48 13.46
C LYS A 87 10.90 26.06 12.66
N GLY A 88 9.67 25.70 13.01
CA GLY A 88 8.44 26.19 12.38
C GLY A 88 8.25 27.69 12.55
N ALA A 89 8.62 28.25 13.71
CA ALA A 89 8.56 29.70 13.94
C ALA A 89 9.46 30.46 12.97
N ASP A 90 10.72 30.01 12.83
CA ASP A 90 11.68 30.61 11.90
C ASP A 90 11.23 30.43 10.45
N ALA A 91 10.77 29.23 10.09
CA ALA A 91 10.34 28.90 8.73
C ALA A 91 9.09 29.67 8.28
N VAL A 92 8.05 29.75 9.12
CA VAL A 92 6.84 30.53 8.82
C VAL A 92 7.17 32.02 8.70
N SER A 93 8.06 32.53 9.54
CA SER A 93 8.54 33.92 9.45
C SER A 93 9.27 34.19 8.14
N ALA A 94 10.19 33.30 7.72
CA ALA A 94 10.91 33.39 6.45
C ALA A 94 9.94 33.42 5.25
N PHE A 95 8.97 32.51 5.22
CA PHE A 95 7.95 32.46 4.18
C PHE A 95 7.01 33.68 4.20
N ALA A 96 6.66 34.21 5.37
CA ALA A 96 5.87 35.43 5.46
C ALA A 96 6.64 36.65 4.90
N ARG A 97 7.93 36.80 5.26
CA ARG A 97 8.80 37.89 4.79
C ARG A 97 9.12 37.79 3.29
N GLY A 98 9.29 36.58 2.77
CA GLY A 98 9.54 36.34 1.35
C GLY A 98 11.00 36.49 0.92
N ASP A 99 11.97 36.36 1.83
CA ASP A 99 13.39 36.34 1.48
C ASP A 99 13.76 34.97 0.84
N PRO A 100 14.23 34.93 -0.42
CA PRO A 100 14.47 33.66 -1.11
C PRO A 100 15.54 32.77 -0.46
N ALA A 101 16.56 33.36 0.17
CA ALA A 101 17.65 32.60 0.79
C ALA A 101 17.17 31.96 2.09
N GLU A 102 16.50 32.72 2.96
CA GLU A 102 15.90 32.19 4.19
C GLU A 102 14.83 31.13 3.88
N MET A 103 14.01 31.35 2.85
CA MET A 103 13.01 30.36 2.42
C MET A 103 13.64 29.06 1.91
N HIS A 104 14.75 29.14 1.18
CA HIS A 104 15.49 27.95 0.73
C HIS A 104 16.01 27.12 1.91
N GLU A 105 16.68 27.77 2.86
CA GLU A 105 17.24 27.11 4.04
C GLU A 105 16.12 26.50 4.92
N ALA A 106 14.98 27.18 5.03
CA ALA A 106 13.85 26.73 5.84
C ALA A 106 12.86 25.81 5.11
N PHE A 107 13.08 25.48 3.83
CA PHE A 107 12.07 24.85 2.97
C PHE A 107 11.52 23.53 3.53
N GLN A 108 12.40 22.62 3.95
CA GLN A 108 11.99 21.33 4.50
C GLN A 108 11.30 21.48 5.87
N ASP A 109 11.84 22.34 6.73
CA ASP A 109 11.29 22.62 8.06
C ASP A 109 9.88 23.25 7.95
N PHE A 110 9.66 24.10 6.94
CA PHE A 110 8.35 24.72 6.66
C PHE A 110 7.27 23.67 6.37
N PHE A 111 7.49 22.78 5.40
CA PHE A 111 6.51 21.76 5.04
C PHE A 111 6.37 20.69 6.14
N ALA A 112 7.44 20.37 6.87
CA ALA A 112 7.37 19.46 8.00
C ALA A 112 6.55 20.04 9.17
N TYR A 113 6.67 21.35 9.42
CA TYR A 113 5.83 22.07 10.39
C TYR A 113 4.37 22.10 9.94
N MET A 114 4.11 22.45 8.68
CA MET A 114 2.75 22.50 8.12
C MET A 114 2.03 21.16 8.22
N ASP A 115 2.71 20.05 7.91
CA ASP A 115 2.16 18.69 8.02
C ASP A 115 1.86 18.33 9.49
N ALA A 116 2.81 18.58 10.39
CA ALA A 116 2.63 18.37 11.82
C ALA A 116 1.47 19.21 12.36
N GLN A 117 1.36 20.47 11.94
CA GLN A 117 0.30 21.39 12.33
C GLN A 117 -1.08 20.90 11.85
N LYS A 118 -1.18 20.27 10.68
CA LYS A 118 -2.41 19.65 10.18
C LYS A 118 -2.82 18.43 11.01
N LEU A 119 -1.87 17.55 11.36
CA LEU A 119 -2.17 16.29 12.04
C LEU A 119 -2.39 16.44 13.54
N ARG A 120 -1.74 17.41 14.19
CA ARG A 120 -1.76 17.54 15.65
C ARG A 120 -3.05 18.15 16.21
N THR A 121 -3.87 18.80 15.40
CA THR A 121 -5.10 19.44 15.90
C THR A 121 -6.10 18.39 16.39
N PRO A 122 -7.10 18.75 17.22
CA PRO A 122 -8.15 17.82 17.61
C PRO A 122 -8.87 17.21 16.40
N LYS A 123 -9.06 17.98 15.31
CA LYS A 123 -9.62 17.47 14.04
C LYS A 123 -8.68 16.46 13.39
N GLY A 124 -7.38 16.75 13.31
CA GLY A 124 -6.37 15.84 12.78
C GLY A 124 -6.29 14.52 13.56
N LEU A 125 -6.27 14.58 14.89
CA LEU A 125 -6.27 13.39 15.73
C LEU A 125 -7.55 12.56 15.60
N ASP A 126 -8.72 13.21 15.50
CA ASP A 126 -9.98 12.48 15.29
C ASP A 126 -10.04 11.86 13.88
N TRP A 127 -9.43 12.49 12.86
CA TRP A 127 -9.24 11.87 11.55
C TRP A 127 -8.35 10.63 11.61
N ILE A 128 -7.24 10.68 12.35
CA ILE A 128 -6.39 9.49 12.57
C ILE A 128 -7.21 8.40 13.25
N LYS A 129 -7.93 8.69 14.35
CA LYS A 129 -8.77 7.68 15.02
C LYS A 129 -9.80 7.06 14.07
N ALA A 130 -10.47 7.86 13.25
CA ALA A 130 -11.49 7.38 12.32
C ALA A 130 -10.91 6.51 11.18
N SER A 131 -9.62 6.62 10.91
CA SER A 131 -8.94 5.89 9.83
C SER A 131 -8.46 4.48 10.25
N TYR A 132 -8.61 4.11 11.52
CA TYR A 132 -8.15 2.84 12.10
C TYR A 132 -9.32 2.15 12.84
N PRO A 133 -9.33 0.80 12.96
CA PRO A 133 -10.44 0.10 13.63
C PRO A 133 -10.55 0.49 15.10
N LYS A 134 -9.41 0.58 15.79
CA LYS A 134 -9.30 0.99 17.19
C LYS A 134 -7.88 1.43 17.50
N LEU A 135 -7.75 2.49 18.28
CA LEU A 135 -6.47 2.97 18.81
C LEU A 135 -6.65 3.38 20.27
N SER A 136 -5.78 2.87 21.14
CA SER A 136 -5.55 3.49 22.45
C SER A 136 -4.94 4.88 22.28
N HIS A 137 -4.95 5.70 23.34
CA HIS A 137 -4.33 7.03 23.28
C HIS A 137 -2.82 6.96 22.95
N VAL A 138 -2.11 5.96 23.50
CA VAL A 138 -0.68 5.75 23.21
C VAL A 138 -0.46 5.37 21.75
N GLU A 139 -1.29 4.47 21.19
CA GLU A 139 -1.20 4.09 19.78
C GLU A 139 -1.54 5.25 18.86
N LEU A 140 -2.56 6.06 19.18
CA LEU A 140 -2.87 7.28 18.46
C LEU A 140 -1.68 8.24 18.40
N MET A 141 -0.99 8.43 19.53
CA MET A 141 0.20 9.28 19.58
C MET A 141 1.37 8.73 18.75
N ARG A 142 1.54 7.40 18.71
CA ARG A 142 2.53 6.73 17.86
C ARG A 142 2.18 6.85 16.38
N GLU A 143 0.91 6.70 16.02
CA GLU A 143 0.45 6.81 14.64
C GLU A 143 0.50 8.26 14.15
N MET A 144 0.14 9.24 14.97
CA MET A 144 0.34 10.67 14.66
C MET A 144 1.81 10.96 14.32
N GLN A 145 2.74 10.53 15.18
CA GLN A 145 4.18 10.66 14.90
C GLN A 145 4.60 9.96 13.61
N SER A 146 4.08 8.75 13.41
CA SER A 146 4.45 7.93 12.26
C SER A 146 3.90 8.50 10.96
N LEU A 147 2.71 9.09 10.95
CA LEU A 147 2.02 9.69 9.79
C LEU A 147 2.56 11.07 9.41
N ARG A 148 3.37 11.70 10.25
CA ARG A 148 4.03 12.96 9.90
C ARG A 148 4.76 12.84 8.57
N THR A 149 4.86 14.00 7.92
CA THR A 149 5.44 14.24 6.61
C THR A 149 4.76 13.51 5.46
N MET A 150 3.55 12.99 5.65
CA MET A 150 2.84 12.24 4.61
C MET A 150 2.45 13.12 3.41
N TYR A 151 2.16 14.41 3.61
CA TYR A 151 1.71 15.32 2.54
C TYR A 151 2.84 16.14 1.91
N CYS A 152 4.02 16.21 2.54
CA CYS A 152 5.06 17.18 2.20
C CYS A 152 5.47 17.16 0.73
N GLN A 153 5.65 15.98 0.12
CA GLN A 153 6.06 15.89 -1.28
C GLN A 153 5.01 16.47 -2.24
N MET A 154 3.73 16.13 -2.06
CA MET A 154 2.66 16.64 -2.91
C MET A 154 2.55 18.16 -2.81
N TRP A 155 2.68 18.71 -1.61
CA TRP A 155 2.69 20.16 -1.36
C TRP A 155 3.93 20.86 -1.94
N ALA A 156 5.09 20.24 -1.82
CA ALA A 156 6.34 20.75 -2.37
C ALA A 156 6.35 20.75 -3.91
N GLU A 157 5.58 19.88 -4.56
CA GLU A 157 5.40 19.85 -6.02
C GLU A 157 4.31 20.82 -6.52
N SER A 158 3.40 21.27 -5.65
CA SER A 158 2.31 22.20 -6.01
C SER A 158 2.82 23.56 -6.49
N VAL A 159 2.01 24.28 -7.27
CA VAL A 159 2.14 25.73 -7.41
C VAL A 159 1.98 26.37 -6.03
N ARG A 160 3.01 27.11 -5.60
CA ARG A 160 3.08 27.77 -4.30
C ARG A 160 2.85 29.26 -4.50
N GLU A 161 1.70 29.76 -4.07
CA GLU A 161 1.35 31.18 -4.13
C GLU A 161 1.19 31.74 -2.72
N ILE A 162 1.85 32.87 -2.43
CA ILE A 162 1.71 33.61 -1.19
C ILE A 162 1.05 34.94 -1.52
N VAL A 163 -0.19 35.08 -1.07
CA VAL A 163 -1.02 36.27 -1.29
C VAL A 163 -1.00 37.16 -0.05
N THR A 164 -1.15 38.47 -0.26
CA THR A 164 -1.22 39.44 0.84
C THR A 164 -2.61 40.04 0.98
N ALA A 165 -2.97 40.44 2.19
CA ALA A 165 -4.18 41.20 2.53
C ALA A 165 -3.82 42.63 2.97
N ASP A 166 -2.61 43.11 2.68
CA ASP A 166 -2.09 44.40 3.16
C ASP A 166 -3.03 45.56 2.78
N GLU A 167 -3.57 45.53 1.55
CA GLU A 167 -4.50 46.54 1.02
C GLU A 167 -5.97 46.31 1.43
N SER A 168 -6.28 45.17 2.05
CA SER A 168 -7.63 44.85 2.54
C SER A 168 -7.80 45.28 3.99
N ASP A 169 -8.99 45.80 4.32
CA ASP A 169 -9.38 46.15 5.69
C ASP A 169 -9.90 44.94 6.49
N ILE A 170 -10.16 43.81 5.83
CA ILE A 170 -10.35 42.49 6.46
C ILE A 170 -9.05 41.71 6.32
N LYS A 171 -8.67 41.03 7.40
CA LYS A 171 -7.46 40.20 7.47
C LYS A 171 -7.82 38.71 7.60
N PHE A 172 -6.85 37.83 7.40
CA PHE A 172 -7.08 36.38 7.48
C PHE A 172 -7.43 35.93 8.90
N LEU A 173 -8.32 34.94 8.99
CA LEU A 173 -8.74 34.33 10.25
C LEU A 173 -7.70 33.35 10.79
N LEU A 174 -7.56 33.32 12.11
CA LEU A 174 -6.89 32.26 12.85
C LEU A 174 -7.92 31.19 13.25
N THR A 175 -7.62 29.92 13.06
CA THR A 175 -8.55 28.82 13.37
C THR A 175 -7.88 27.73 14.21
N ASP A 176 -8.71 26.89 14.83
CA ASP A 176 -8.27 25.69 15.55
C ASP A 176 -7.78 24.56 14.63
N ASN A 177 -7.88 24.76 13.32
CA ASN A 177 -7.33 23.90 12.27
C ASN A 177 -6.70 24.74 11.15
N PRO A 178 -5.52 25.34 11.40
CA PRO A 178 -4.98 26.41 10.56
C PRO A 178 -4.57 25.96 9.15
N VAL A 179 -4.24 24.68 8.95
CA VAL A 179 -3.98 24.10 7.63
C VAL A 179 -5.27 23.49 7.09
N THR A 180 -5.97 24.26 6.26
CA THR A 180 -7.30 23.92 5.72
C THR A 180 -7.23 23.56 4.24
N THR A 181 -8.19 22.77 3.76
CA THR A 181 -8.26 22.32 2.37
C THR A 181 -9.57 22.75 1.74
N TYR A 182 -9.51 23.20 0.49
CA TYR A 182 -10.65 23.56 -0.36
C TYR A 182 -10.70 22.64 -1.56
N ASN A 183 -11.89 22.22 -1.99
CA ASN A 183 -12.10 21.62 -3.29
C ASN A 183 -13.42 22.16 -3.86
N PRO A 184 -13.45 22.66 -5.11
CA PRO A 184 -14.63 23.32 -5.67
C PRO A 184 -15.84 22.39 -5.78
N ALA A 185 -15.61 21.08 -5.91
CA ALA A 185 -16.67 20.08 -6.01
C ALA A 185 -17.11 19.51 -4.64
N LEU A 186 -16.40 19.84 -3.55
CA LEU A 186 -16.66 19.29 -2.22
C LEU A 186 -16.95 20.43 -1.22
N GLY A 187 -18.21 20.87 -1.17
CA GLY A 187 -18.69 21.83 -0.16
C GLY A 187 -18.95 21.20 1.21
N SER A 188 -19.35 22.02 2.18
CA SER A 188 -19.60 21.65 3.58
C SER A 188 -20.64 20.54 3.79
N GLY A 189 -21.62 20.42 2.87
CA GLY A 189 -22.62 19.35 2.89
C GLY A 189 -22.17 18.02 2.30
N SER A 190 -20.95 17.93 1.73
CA SER A 190 -20.47 16.71 1.08
C SER A 190 -20.15 15.63 2.13
N PRO A 191 -20.67 14.39 1.98
CA PRO A 191 -20.32 13.27 2.86
C PRO A 191 -18.81 13.01 2.91
N ALA A 192 -18.08 13.26 1.81
CA ALA A 192 -16.63 13.10 1.74
C ALA A 192 -15.86 14.10 2.63
N CYS A 193 -16.50 15.21 3.02
CA CYS A 193 -15.93 16.23 3.91
C CYS A 193 -16.62 16.29 5.27
N ALA A 194 -17.52 15.34 5.58
CA ALA A 194 -18.14 15.24 6.89
C ALA A 194 -17.08 15.01 7.97
N TYR A 195 -17.22 15.69 9.11
CA TYR A 195 -16.29 15.58 10.23
C TYR A 195 -16.01 14.11 10.59
N PRO A 196 -14.74 13.71 10.82
CA PRO A 196 -13.53 14.55 10.93
C PRO A 196 -12.82 14.85 9.59
N ASN A 197 -13.39 14.44 8.46
CA ASN A 197 -12.74 14.56 7.16
C ASN A 197 -12.68 16.01 6.65
N SER A 198 -11.95 16.19 5.56
CA SER A 198 -11.86 17.42 4.77
C SER A 198 -11.55 17.02 3.32
N ALA A 199 -11.58 17.98 2.39
CA ALA A 199 -11.13 17.71 1.03
C ALA A 199 -9.72 17.08 1.04
N ARG A 200 -9.62 15.91 0.43
CA ARG A 200 -8.40 15.10 0.41
C ARG A 200 -7.31 15.81 -0.37
N VAL A 201 -6.10 15.86 0.19
CA VAL A 201 -4.96 16.60 -0.39
C VAL A 201 -4.55 16.02 -1.74
N GLU A 202 -4.69 14.72 -1.93
CA GLU A 202 -4.33 14.01 -3.15
C GLU A 202 -5.31 14.17 -4.32
N LEU A 203 -6.44 14.86 -4.14
CA LEU A 203 -7.35 15.13 -5.26
C LEU A 203 -6.86 16.32 -6.07
N ALA A 204 -6.96 16.24 -7.40
CA ALA A 204 -6.40 17.21 -8.33
C ALA A 204 -6.92 18.63 -8.08
N GLY A 205 -8.22 18.78 -7.79
CA GLY A 205 -8.84 20.08 -7.50
C GLY A 205 -8.67 20.58 -6.07
N THR A 206 -8.02 19.82 -5.18
CA THR A 206 -7.85 20.24 -3.79
C THR A 206 -6.72 21.25 -3.66
N GLN A 207 -7.04 22.42 -3.12
CA GLN A 207 -6.09 23.45 -2.75
C GLN A 207 -5.87 23.44 -1.23
N THR A 208 -4.63 23.57 -0.77
CA THR A 208 -4.31 23.69 0.65
C THR A 208 -4.04 25.14 1.00
N ILE A 209 -4.71 25.65 2.02
CA ILE A 209 -4.70 27.05 2.45
C ILE A 209 -4.11 27.11 3.85
N PHE A 210 -3.09 27.95 4.02
CA PHE A 210 -2.39 28.13 5.28
C PHE A 210 -2.05 29.62 5.49
N PRO A 211 -2.86 30.37 6.27
CA PRO A 211 -2.51 31.71 6.70
C PRO A 211 -1.17 31.70 7.44
N LEU A 212 -0.22 32.56 7.08
CA LEU A 212 1.09 32.63 7.75
C LEU A 212 1.06 33.65 8.90
N ASN A 213 0.23 34.69 8.76
CA ASN A 213 -0.13 35.68 9.76
C ASN A 213 -1.43 36.39 9.33
N ALA A 214 -1.85 37.45 10.01
CA ALA A 214 -3.06 38.21 9.63
C ALA A 214 -3.05 38.72 8.17
N ASN A 215 -1.89 39.08 7.63
CA ASN A 215 -1.78 39.73 6.33
C ASN A 215 -1.30 38.82 5.19
N THR A 216 -0.79 37.62 5.47
CA THR A 216 -0.17 36.77 4.45
C THR A 216 -0.74 35.36 4.52
N CYS A 217 -1.01 34.76 3.35
CA CYS A 217 -1.57 33.42 3.26
C CYS A 217 -0.90 32.64 2.13
N LEU A 218 -0.52 31.40 2.43
CA LEU A 218 -0.05 30.43 1.44
C LEU A 218 -1.23 29.66 0.86
N ILE A 219 -1.26 29.56 -0.47
CA ILE A 219 -2.18 28.74 -1.25
C ILE A 219 -1.33 27.75 -2.06
N LEU A 220 -1.61 26.46 -1.90
CA LEU A 220 -1.00 25.38 -2.65
C LEU A 220 -2.01 24.79 -3.63
N THR A 221 -1.65 24.79 -4.91
CA THR A 221 -2.50 24.28 -6.00
C THR A 221 -1.74 23.24 -6.81
N HIS A 222 -2.30 22.04 -7.03
CA HIS A 222 -1.63 21.04 -7.87
C HIS A 222 -1.39 21.57 -9.28
N VAL A 223 -0.24 21.24 -9.86
CA VAL A 223 0.23 21.83 -11.12
C VAL A 223 -0.74 21.59 -12.27
N GLU A 224 -1.32 20.40 -12.39
CA GLU A 224 -2.30 20.09 -13.44
C GLU A 224 -3.57 20.94 -13.31
N TYR A 225 -4.07 21.13 -12.09
CA TYR A 225 -5.26 21.92 -11.81
C TYR A 225 -5.00 23.41 -11.98
N ALA A 226 -3.83 23.90 -11.57
CA ALA A 226 -3.43 25.29 -11.77
C ALA A 226 -3.32 25.65 -13.25
N LYS A 227 -2.77 24.75 -14.07
CA LYS A 227 -2.57 25.00 -15.52
C LYS A 227 -3.85 24.78 -16.34
N ASN A 228 -4.67 23.79 -15.99
CA ASN A 228 -5.86 23.42 -16.76
C ASN A 228 -7.09 23.19 -15.85
N PRO A 229 -7.58 24.21 -15.15
CA PRO A 229 -8.62 24.05 -14.12
C PRO A 229 -9.97 23.58 -14.67
N ASP A 230 -10.29 23.90 -15.92
CA ASP A 230 -11.58 23.53 -16.54
C ASP A 230 -11.57 22.11 -17.13
N ALA A 231 -10.39 21.60 -17.53
CA ALA A 231 -10.25 20.24 -18.07
C ALA A 231 -10.00 19.19 -16.98
N THR A 232 -9.50 19.62 -15.82
CA THR A 232 -9.14 18.73 -14.72
C THR A 232 -10.37 18.34 -13.91
N ASN A 233 -10.60 17.04 -13.72
CA ASN A 233 -11.63 16.56 -12.80
C ASN A 233 -11.21 16.84 -11.35
N PRO A 234 -11.92 17.71 -10.60
CA PRO A 234 -11.48 18.16 -9.28
C PRO A 234 -11.50 17.05 -8.22
N ILE A 235 -12.26 15.98 -8.42
CA ILE A 235 -12.37 14.85 -7.49
C ILE A 235 -11.59 13.62 -7.93
N ALA A 236 -10.91 13.66 -9.08
CA ALA A 236 -9.93 12.64 -9.44
C ALA A 236 -8.65 12.82 -8.60
N LYS A 237 -7.88 11.74 -8.44
CA LYS A 237 -6.55 11.85 -7.86
C LYS A 237 -5.64 12.66 -8.80
N ARG A 238 -4.73 13.42 -8.21
CA ARG A 238 -3.69 14.12 -8.97
C ARG A 238 -2.74 13.12 -9.65
N THR A 239 -2.15 13.54 -10.75
CA THR A 239 -1.09 12.78 -11.42
C THR A 239 0.06 12.50 -10.45
N ASN A 240 0.46 11.22 -10.37
CA ASN A 240 1.48 10.73 -9.45
C ASN A 240 1.26 11.12 -7.98
N ALA A 241 0.02 11.06 -7.49
CA ALA A 241 -0.30 11.25 -6.08
C ALA A 241 0.49 10.25 -5.23
N ARG A 242 1.40 10.74 -4.38
CA ARG A 242 2.22 9.88 -3.52
C ARG A 242 2.38 10.48 -2.13
N PHE A 243 1.97 9.71 -1.13
CA PHE A 243 2.27 10.04 0.26
C PHE A 243 3.70 9.62 0.57
N ARG A 244 4.43 10.44 1.32
CA ARG A 244 5.85 10.20 1.65
C ARG A 244 6.74 10.01 0.40
N GLY A 245 6.36 10.61 -0.72
CA GLY A 245 7.17 10.57 -1.92
C GLY A 245 8.52 11.25 -1.70
N ASN A 246 9.48 10.91 -2.55
CA ASN A 246 10.77 11.58 -2.64
C ASN A 246 10.88 12.23 -4.03
N GLY A 247 11.49 13.41 -4.10
CA GLY A 247 11.73 14.09 -5.35
C GLY A 247 12.42 15.43 -5.15
N TYR A 248 12.73 16.09 -6.26
CA TYR A 248 13.37 17.39 -6.29
C TYR A 248 12.39 18.46 -6.77
N VAL A 249 12.52 19.66 -6.18
CA VAL A 249 11.69 20.82 -6.51
C VAL A 249 12.54 22.08 -6.47
N HIS A 250 12.15 23.10 -7.24
CA HIS A 250 12.77 24.42 -7.15
C HIS A 250 12.27 25.15 -5.91
N SER A 251 13.07 25.15 -4.85
CA SER A 251 12.72 25.77 -3.56
C SER A 251 12.51 27.28 -3.64
N TYR A 252 13.04 27.96 -4.68
CA TYR A 252 12.85 29.40 -4.85
C TYR A 252 11.54 29.75 -5.59
N ALA A 253 10.95 28.81 -6.32
CA ALA A 253 9.74 29.07 -7.12
C ALA A 253 8.51 29.30 -6.20
N HIS A 254 8.07 30.57 -6.14
CA HIS A 254 6.96 31.05 -5.33
C HIS A 254 6.32 32.28 -5.99
N ILE A 255 5.01 32.24 -6.19
CA ILE A 255 4.24 33.38 -6.70
C ILE A 255 3.92 34.30 -5.52
N ARG A 256 4.25 35.59 -5.61
CA ARG A 256 4.03 36.58 -4.53
C ARG A 256 3.45 37.91 -5.00
N THR A 257 2.86 37.93 -6.19
CA THR A 257 2.50 39.17 -6.90
C THR A 257 1.12 39.71 -6.55
N ARG A 258 0.30 38.96 -5.80
CA ARG A 258 -1.11 39.29 -5.56
C ARG A 258 -1.37 39.83 -4.15
N ALA A 259 -1.86 41.07 -4.12
CA ALA A 259 -2.61 41.63 -3.01
C ALA A 259 -4.12 41.38 -3.24
N LEU A 260 -4.81 40.86 -2.24
CA LEU A 260 -6.23 40.52 -2.31
C LEU A 260 -7.12 41.67 -1.88
N ALA A 261 -8.21 41.86 -2.62
CA ALA A 261 -9.28 42.77 -2.23
C ALA A 261 -10.08 42.23 -1.04
N ARG A 262 -10.89 43.12 -0.42
CA ARG A 262 -11.75 42.80 0.73
C ARG A 262 -12.61 41.55 0.52
N GLU A 263 -13.28 41.44 -0.62
CA GLU A 263 -14.17 40.30 -0.93
C GLU A 263 -13.37 38.99 -1.14
N GLU A 264 -12.17 39.08 -1.73
CA GLU A 264 -11.29 37.93 -1.94
C GLU A 264 -10.76 37.38 -0.61
N VAL A 265 -10.34 38.26 0.32
CA VAL A 265 -9.95 37.85 1.68
C VAL A 265 -11.14 37.22 2.42
N ALA A 266 -12.34 37.81 2.28
CA ALA A 266 -13.55 37.25 2.88
C ALA A 266 -13.86 35.84 2.33
N ALA A 267 -13.72 35.60 1.02
CA ALA A 267 -13.93 34.28 0.44
C ALA A 267 -12.98 33.22 1.00
N ILE A 268 -11.69 33.55 1.17
CA ILE A 268 -10.72 32.65 1.82
C ILE A 268 -11.11 32.41 3.28
N ASN A 269 -11.56 33.45 3.99
CA ASN A 269 -12.03 33.33 5.36
C ASN A 269 -13.28 32.44 5.50
N VAL A 270 -14.17 32.37 4.49
CA VAL A 270 -15.28 31.39 4.46
C VAL A 270 -14.72 29.97 4.51
N VAL A 271 -13.69 29.67 3.70
CA VAL A 271 -13.05 28.35 3.70
C VAL A 271 -12.41 28.05 5.06
N LEU A 272 -11.68 29.01 5.65
CA LEU A 272 -11.04 28.83 6.96
C LEU A 272 -12.08 28.56 8.06
N LYS A 273 -13.19 29.30 8.07
CA LYS A 273 -14.28 29.13 9.03
C LYS A 273 -14.97 27.77 8.89
N GLU A 274 -15.13 27.29 7.65
CA GLU A 274 -15.68 25.96 7.38
C GLU A 274 -14.73 24.85 7.83
N GLY A 275 -13.43 25.02 7.57
CA GLY A 275 -12.38 24.09 7.97
C GLY A 275 -12.20 23.93 9.49
N ALA A 276 -12.52 24.98 10.26
CA ALA A 276 -12.42 25.02 11.72
C ALA A 276 -13.38 24.01 12.39
N LYS A 277 -12.87 23.30 13.42
CA LYS A 277 -13.67 22.36 14.22
C LYS A 277 -14.67 23.11 15.10
N ARG A 278 -14.19 24.07 15.88
CA ARG A 278 -14.99 24.77 16.90
C ARG A 278 -14.63 26.25 17.03
N TYR A 279 -13.35 26.59 17.03
CA TYR A 279 -12.91 27.96 17.33
C TYR A 279 -12.27 28.65 16.12
N LEU A 280 -12.61 29.94 15.96
CA LEU A 280 -11.92 30.89 15.10
C LEU A 280 -11.68 32.20 15.84
N ALA A 281 -10.59 32.88 15.52
CA ALA A 281 -10.14 34.10 16.18
C ALA A 281 -9.73 35.16 15.14
N ALA A 282 -9.94 36.42 15.50
CA ALA A 282 -9.60 37.59 14.71
C ALA A 282 -9.25 38.77 15.62
N ALA A 283 -8.59 39.79 15.07
CA ALA A 283 -8.40 41.05 15.77
C ALA A 283 -9.74 41.81 15.93
N GLU A 284 -10.62 41.71 14.94
CA GLU A 284 -11.90 42.42 14.90
C GLU A 284 -13.09 41.46 14.84
N LYS A 285 -14.17 41.80 15.56
CA LYS A 285 -15.37 40.95 15.65
C LYS A 285 -16.05 40.74 14.30
N GLY A 286 -16.07 41.77 13.45
CA GLY A 286 -16.74 41.71 12.14
C GLY A 286 -16.13 40.68 11.19
N TRP A 287 -14.84 40.37 11.34
CA TRP A 287 -14.14 39.44 10.46
C TRP A 287 -14.55 37.97 10.68
N LEU A 288 -15.13 37.65 11.85
CA LEU A 288 -15.56 36.29 12.21
C LEU A 288 -16.81 35.82 11.43
N TYR A 289 -17.40 36.69 10.63
CA TYR A 289 -18.58 36.42 9.80
C TYR A 289 -18.30 36.73 8.31
N PRO A 290 -17.31 36.06 7.69
CA PRO A 290 -16.92 36.33 6.31
C PRO A 290 -18.06 36.14 5.30
N GLU A 291 -19.04 35.28 5.61
CA GLU A 291 -20.25 35.06 4.82
C GLU A 291 -21.15 36.30 4.66
N GLN A 292 -20.97 37.33 5.52
CA GLN A 292 -21.68 38.60 5.38
C GLN A 292 -21.04 39.52 4.33
N VAL A 293 -19.81 39.23 3.93
CA VAL A 293 -19.04 40.00 2.94
C VAL A 293 -18.96 39.24 1.62
N PHE A 294 -18.66 37.95 1.67
CA PHE A 294 -18.68 37.07 0.50
C PHE A 294 -19.92 36.17 0.52
N ALA A 295 -20.86 36.43 -0.40
CA ALA A 295 -22.09 35.65 -0.56
C ALA A 295 -22.09 34.76 -1.83
N GLY A 296 -20.93 34.58 -2.46
CA GLY A 296 -20.79 33.73 -3.65
C GLY A 296 -20.92 32.24 -3.32
N PRO A 297 -21.27 31.40 -4.31
CA PRO A 297 -21.36 29.96 -4.11
C PRO A 297 -19.97 29.35 -3.87
N TRP A 298 -19.92 28.20 -3.19
CA TRP A 298 -18.67 27.54 -2.78
C TRP A 298 -17.69 27.26 -3.94
N ASP A 299 -18.21 26.80 -5.08
CA ASP A 299 -17.43 26.47 -6.27
C ASP A 299 -16.78 27.71 -6.91
N SER A 300 -17.38 28.89 -6.76
CA SER A 300 -16.84 30.15 -7.30
C SER A 300 -15.56 30.61 -6.59
N ILE A 301 -15.30 30.13 -5.36
CA ILE A 301 -14.08 30.46 -4.60
C ILE A 301 -12.82 30.02 -5.35
N LYS A 302 -12.90 29.00 -6.23
CA LYS A 302 -11.78 28.58 -7.09
C LYS A 302 -11.21 29.73 -7.92
N ASN A 303 -12.05 30.66 -8.37
CA ASN A 303 -11.63 31.80 -9.20
C ASN A 303 -10.74 32.78 -8.42
N ILE A 304 -10.85 32.75 -7.09
CA ILE A 304 -10.04 33.55 -6.17
C ILE A 304 -8.77 32.79 -5.79
N LEU A 305 -8.88 31.48 -5.54
CA LEU A 305 -7.75 30.67 -5.09
C LEU A 305 -6.80 30.26 -6.21
N LEU A 306 -7.23 30.23 -7.47
CA LEU A 306 -6.36 29.85 -8.58
C LEU A 306 -5.28 30.92 -8.80
N PRO A 307 -4.01 30.51 -8.98
CA PRO A 307 -2.94 31.42 -9.40
C PRO A 307 -3.22 31.97 -10.80
N LYS A 308 -2.98 33.28 -11.00
CA LYS A 308 -3.34 33.98 -12.24
C LYS A 308 -2.19 34.12 -13.24
N ASP A 309 -0.95 34.10 -12.78
CA ASP A 309 0.25 34.32 -13.58
C ASP A 309 1.44 33.52 -13.01
N HIS A 310 2.64 33.63 -13.60
CA HIS A 310 3.89 32.98 -13.15
C HIS A 310 3.87 31.44 -13.11
N LEU A 311 2.88 30.81 -13.76
CA LEU A 311 2.78 29.34 -13.84
C LEU A 311 3.93 28.68 -14.60
N TRP A 312 4.68 29.45 -15.39
CA TRP A 312 5.86 28.97 -16.12
C TRP A 312 7.02 28.58 -15.18
N GLU A 313 7.02 29.05 -13.93
CA GLU A 313 7.99 28.66 -12.90
C GLU A 313 7.76 27.23 -12.36
N PHE A 314 6.62 26.62 -12.66
CA PHE A 314 6.21 25.32 -12.13
C PHE A 314 6.01 24.29 -13.24
N GLY A 315 6.41 23.05 -12.96
CA GLY A 315 6.38 21.92 -13.91
C GLY A 315 7.63 21.86 -14.78
N GLY A 316 7.49 21.35 -16.01
CA GLY A 316 8.63 21.04 -16.89
C GLY A 316 9.35 19.75 -16.50
N GLU A 317 10.49 19.50 -17.12
CA GLU A 317 11.36 18.36 -16.83
C GLU A 317 12.64 18.84 -16.15
N MET A 318 13.15 18.05 -15.21
CA MET A 318 14.36 18.31 -14.45
C MET A 318 15.39 17.23 -14.76
N PHE A 319 16.61 17.68 -15.12
CA PHE A 319 17.78 16.83 -15.28
C PHE A 319 18.86 17.29 -14.32
N ILE A 320 19.29 16.43 -13.39
CA ILE A 320 20.35 16.71 -12.42
C ILE A 320 21.52 15.79 -12.70
N LYS A 321 22.68 16.34 -13.05
CA LYS A 321 23.93 15.58 -13.16
C LYS A 321 24.70 15.61 -11.85
N PHE A 322 24.98 14.44 -11.29
CA PHE A 322 25.77 14.29 -10.08
C PHE A 322 27.27 14.17 -10.39
N ASN A 323 28.08 14.36 -9.34
CA ASN A 323 29.55 14.31 -9.44
C ASN A 323 30.10 12.95 -9.88
N ASP A 324 29.35 11.87 -9.63
CA ASP A 324 29.67 10.50 -10.06
C ASP A 324 29.27 10.22 -11.52
N GLY A 325 28.67 11.20 -12.21
CA GLY A 325 28.21 11.08 -13.60
C GLY A 325 26.79 10.56 -13.75
N HIS A 326 26.11 10.16 -12.67
CA HIS A 326 24.70 9.80 -12.71
C HIS A 326 23.84 11.01 -13.11
N VAL A 327 22.80 10.76 -13.90
CA VAL A 327 21.80 11.76 -14.28
C VAL A 327 20.46 11.33 -13.70
N HIS A 328 19.90 12.15 -12.83
CA HIS A 328 18.53 12.02 -12.39
C HIS A 328 17.59 12.77 -13.34
N TYR A 329 16.50 12.13 -13.71
CA TYR A 329 15.40 12.70 -14.46
C TYR A 329 14.15 12.75 -13.58
N GLN A 330 13.39 13.84 -13.70
CA GLN A 330 12.07 13.95 -13.10
C GLN A 330 11.17 14.83 -13.97
N ASP A 331 9.90 14.44 -14.14
CA ASP A 331 8.92 15.30 -14.80
C ASP A 331 8.18 16.24 -13.83
N ALA A 332 7.22 16.99 -14.37
CA ALA A 332 6.42 17.98 -13.65
C ALA A 332 5.62 17.41 -12.47
N TYR A 333 5.40 16.10 -12.43
CA TYR A 333 4.62 15.40 -11.43
C TYR A 333 5.48 14.53 -10.52
N GLY A 334 6.81 14.59 -10.66
CA GLY A 334 7.70 13.82 -9.81
C GLY A 334 8.04 12.42 -10.31
N ARG A 335 7.58 12.03 -11.50
CA ARG A 335 7.87 10.72 -12.08
C ARG A 335 9.31 10.71 -12.58
N THR A 336 10.02 9.63 -12.29
CA THR A 336 11.44 9.43 -12.61
C THR A 336 11.67 8.61 -13.88
N SER A 337 10.59 8.24 -14.57
CA SER A 337 10.60 7.47 -15.82
C SER A 337 9.58 7.98 -16.84
N GLY A 338 9.87 7.75 -18.12
CA GLY A 338 8.92 7.94 -19.23
C GLY A 338 7.86 6.84 -19.34
N ALA A 339 7.74 5.97 -18.34
CA ALA A 339 6.93 4.76 -18.43
C ALA A 339 5.43 5.01 -18.58
N HIS A 340 4.98 6.16 -18.10
CA HIS A 340 3.62 6.62 -18.30
C HIS A 340 3.27 6.83 -19.79
N GLU A 341 4.23 6.97 -20.70
CA GLU A 341 3.95 7.14 -22.13
C GLU A 341 3.65 5.80 -22.83
N TYR A 342 4.42 4.75 -22.52
CA TYR A 342 4.27 3.46 -23.19
C TYR A 342 3.37 2.46 -22.45
N LEU A 343 3.12 2.66 -21.15
CA LEU A 343 2.17 1.86 -20.37
C LEU A 343 0.73 2.39 -20.42
N HIS A 344 0.54 3.58 -20.99
CA HIS A 344 -0.77 4.16 -21.20
C HIS A 344 -1.47 3.49 -22.40
N ARG A 345 -2.77 3.28 -22.26
CA ARG A 345 -3.60 2.74 -23.35
C ARG A 345 -3.78 3.81 -24.41
N LYS A 346 -3.63 3.44 -25.67
CA LYS A 346 -3.87 4.36 -26.79
C LYS A 346 -5.34 4.76 -26.90
N GLU A 347 -6.25 3.87 -26.50
CA GLU A 347 -7.70 4.07 -26.54
C GLU A 347 -8.31 3.79 -25.17
N ILE A 348 -9.04 4.76 -24.63
CA ILE A 348 -9.80 4.64 -23.39
C ILE A 348 -11.28 4.62 -23.76
N ARG A 349 -11.93 3.46 -23.59
CA ARG A 349 -13.38 3.33 -23.77
C ARG A 349 -14.07 3.62 -22.44
N THR A 350 -14.79 4.75 -22.34
CA THR A 350 -15.54 5.12 -21.14
C THR A 350 -16.96 4.57 -21.12
N ASP A 351 -17.54 4.32 -22.31
CA ASP A 351 -18.90 3.81 -22.48
C ASP A 351 -18.85 2.32 -22.85
N LEU A 352 -18.80 1.46 -21.83
CA LEU A 352 -18.77 0.00 -21.98
C LEU A 352 -20.17 -0.59 -21.79
N ALA A 353 -20.58 -1.48 -22.69
CA ALA A 353 -21.74 -2.34 -22.49
C ALA A 353 -21.43 -3.43 -21.43
N PRO A 354 -22.44 -3.99 -20.74
CA PRO A 354 -22.25 -5.05 -19.75
C PRO A 354 -21.37 -6.23 -20.22
N GLU A 355 -21.51 -6.64 -21.48
CA GLU A 355 -20.81 -7.73 -22.14
C GLU A 355 -19.41 -7.37 -22.69
N ASP A 356 -19.08 -6.08 -22.78
CA ASP A 356 -17.77 -5.64 -23.24
C ASP A 356 -16.67 -6.10 -22.26
N PRO A 357 -15.43 -6.35 -22.75
CA PRO A 357 -14.27 -6.50 -21.87
C PRO A 357 -14.12 -5.30 -20.94
N CYS A 358 -13.91 -5.56 -19.65
CA CYS A 358 -13.75 -4.49 -18.68
C CYS A 358 -12.50 -3.64 -18.95
N GLY A 359 -12.63 -2.31 -18.89
CA GLY A 359 -11.54 -1.35 -19.13
C GLY A 359 -10.34 -1.47 -18.18
N CYS A 360 -10.49 -2.17 -17.04
CA CYS A 360 -9.37 -2.39 -16.11
C CYS A 360 -8.40 -3.51 -16.55
N GLY A 361 -8.69 -4.23 -17.64
CA GLY A 361 -7.82 -5.29 -18.15
C GLY A 361 -7.84 -6.59 -17.36
N SER A 362 -8.84 -6.80 -16.49
CA SER A 362 -8.96 -8.00 -15.64
C SER A 362 -9.19 -9.30 -16.41
N GLY A 363 -9.59 -9.22 -17.68
CA GLY A 363 -10.01 -10.37 -18.50
C GLY A 363 -11.49 -10.75 -18.31
N ARG A 364 -12.23 -10.07 -17.42
CA ARG A 364 -13.68 -10.25 -17.23
C ARG A 364 -14.48 -9.26 -18.07
N VAL A 365 -15.73 -9.60 -18.33
CA VAL A 365 -16.73 -8.66 -18.87
C VAL A 365 -17.06 -7.56 -17.84
N PHE A 366 -17.44 -6.37 -18.31
CA PHE A 366 -17.67 -5.19 -17.48
C PHE A 366 -18.71 -5.44 -16.39
N ALA A 367 -19.81 -6.14 -16.72
CA ALA A 367 -20.89 -6.51 -15.80
C ALA A 367 -20.43 -7.33 -14.59
N GLN A 368 -19.41 -8.18 -14.80
CA GLN A 368 -18.86 -9.04 -13.76
C GLN A 368 -17.62 -8.42 -13.11
N CYS A 369 -17.31 -7.15 -13.41
CA CYS A 369 -16.08 -6.51 -12.96
C CYS A 369 -16.31 -5.13 -12.35
N CYS A 370 -16.22 -4.06 -13.16
CA CYS A 370 -16.22 -2.68 -12.65
C CYS A 370 -17.59 -1.99 -12.70
N GLN A 371 -18.63 -2.62 -13.25
CA GLN A 371 -19.95 -2.00 -13.41
C GLN A 371 -20.49 -1.47 -12.08
N ASP A 372 -20.47 -2.30 -11.04
CA ASP A 372 -21.02 -1.97 -9.72
C ASP A 372 -20.01 -1.25 -8.79
N ILE A 373 -18.81 -0.93 -9.31
CA ILE A 373 -17.78 -0.21 -8.56
C ILE A 373 -17.89 1.29 -8.93
N PRO A 374 -17.98 2.21 -7.94
CA PRO A 374 -17.94 3.65 -8.20
C PRO A 374 -16.70 4.04 -9.00
N ALA A 375 -16.85 4.97 -9.95
CA ALA A 375 -15.81 5.30 -10.93
C ALA A 375 -14.48 5.68 -10.25
N GLU A 376 -14.54 6.44 -9.16
CA GLU A 376 -13.40 6.88 -8.36
C GLU A 376 -12.70 5.77 -7.56
N GLN A 377 -13.34 4.60 -7.43
CA GLN A 377 -12.78 3.42 -6.76
C GLN A 377 -12.35 2.33 -7.76
N ARG A 378 -12.62 2.49 -9.06
CA ARG A 378 -12.21 1.50 -10.07
C ARG A 378 -10.68 1.44 -10.16
N PRO A 379 -10.11 0.28 -10.55
CA PRO A 379 -8.74 0.26 -11.05
C PRO A 379 -8.62 1.16 -12.28
N SER A 380 -7.44 1.71 -12.54
CA SER A 380 -7.22 2.62 -13.66
C SER A 380 -7.53 1.94 -15.00
N TRP A 381 -8.25 2.67 -15.87
CA TRP A 381 -8.51 2.27 -17.25
C TRP A 381 -7.53 2.94 -18.22
N GLU A 382 -6.72 3.89 -17.73
CA GLU A 382 -5.79 4.67 -18.55
C GLU A 382 -4.51 3.91 -18.84
N VAL A 383 -4.13 2.98 -17.95
CA VAL A 383 -2.90 2.19 -18.07
C VAL A 383 -3.19 0.70 -18.13
N PHE A 384 -2.23 -0.09 -18.63
CA PHE A 384 -2.30 -1.55 -18.59
C PHE A 384 -2.33 -2.05 -17.14
N GLY A 385 -3.29 -2.94 -16.84
CA GLY A 385 -3.48 -3.53 -15.52
C GLY A 385 -2.52 -4.69 -15.22
N ILE A 386 -2.65 -5.28 -14.03
CA ILE A 386 -1.77 -6.38 -13.57
C ILE A 386 -1.74 -7.55 -14.55
N ARG A 387 -2.90 -8.03 -14.96
CA ARG A 387 -3.02 -9.18 -15.87
C ARG A 387 -2.36 -8.89 -17.21
N GLU A 388 -2.64 -7.74 -17.81
CA GLU A 388 -2.12 -7.38 -19.13
C GLU A 388 -0.61 -7.26 -19.12
N ARG A 389 -0.02 -6.61 -18.11
CA ARG A 389 1.44 -6.52 -17.96
C ARG A 389 2.08 -7.89 -17.80
N ASN A 390 1.48 -8.79 -17.02
CA ASN A 390 1.99 -10.17 -16.92
C ASN A 390 1.87 -10.94 -18.24
N LEU A 391 0.80 -10.74 -19.02
CA LEU A 391 0.68 -11.36 -20.34
C LEU A 391 1.72 -10.81 -21.34
N MET A 392 2.01 -9.51 -21.29
CA MET A 392 3.11 -8.92 -22.05
C MET A 392 4.44 -9.55 -21.63
N PHE A 393 4.66 -9.72 -20.33
CA PHE A 393 5.88 -10.34 -19.82
C PHE A 393 6.03 -11.80 -20.25
N CYS A 394 4.98 -12.61 -20.15
CA CYS A 394 5.01 -14.01 -20.59
C CYS A 394 5.35 -14.13 -22.08
N ARG A 395 4.74 -13.31 -22.93
CA ARG A 395 5.04 -13.28 -24.38
C ARG A 395 6.47 -12.81 -24.65
N ALA A 396 6.95 -11.82 -23.92
CA ALA A 396 8.34 -11.37 -24.04
C ALA A 396 9.32 -12.48 -23.65
N MET A 397 9.08 -13.20 -22.55
CA MET A 397 9.91 -14.34 -22.17
C MET A 397 9.88 -15.47 -23.21
N GLU A 398 8.70 -15.81 -23.72
CA GLU A 398 8.53 -16.81 -24.79
C GLU A 398 9.38 -16.45 -26.02
N HIS A 399 9.33 -15.18 -26.45
CA HIS A 399 10.08 -14.67 -27.59
C HIS A 399 11.59 -14.60 -27.34
N ILE A 400 12.04 -14.02 -26.22
CA ILE A 400 13.47 -13.88 -25.88
C ILE A 400 14.16 -15.24 -25.76
N LEU A 401 13.41 -16.25 -25.31
CA LEU A 401 13.89 -17.63 -25.17
C LEU A 401 13.67 -18.47 -26.43
N GLU A 402 13.05 -17.91 -27.47
CA GLU A 402 12.71 -18.56 -28.75
C GLU A 402 11.84 -19.81 -28.58
N LEU A 403 10.99 -19.83 -27.54
CA LEU A 403 10.03 -20.92 -27.27
C LEU A 403 8.82 -20.88 -28.22
N ASP A 404 8.59 -19.74 -28.87
CA ASP A 404 7.63 -19.57 -29.98
C ASP A 404 8.20 -20.01 -31.34
N ALA A 405 9.47 -20.40 -31.38
CA ALA A 405 10.15 -20.97 -32.54
C ALA A 405 10.43 -22.47 -32.33
N ASP A 406 11.64 -22.95 -32.65
CA ASP A 406 11.99 -24.37 -32.61
C ASP A 406 12.68 -24.81 -31.31
N LYS A 407 12.93 -23.90 -30.33
CA LYS A 407 13.62 -24.27 -29.09
C LYS A 407 12.70 -24.98 -28.10
N THR A 408 13.20 -26.06 -27.52
CA THR A 408 12.57 -26.74 -26.39
C THR A 408 13.01 -26.14 -25.06
N TRP A 409 12.31 -26.50 -23.98
CA TRP A 409 12.75 -26.12 -22.63
C TRP A 409 14.17 -26.63 -22.31
N ASP A 410 14.54 -27.82 -22.80
CA ASP A 410 15.89 -28.37 -22.62
C ASP A 410 16.96 -27.54 -23.35
N ASP A 411 16.64 -27.02 -24.53
CA ASP A 411 17.51 -26.10 -25.25
C ASP A 411 17.73 -24.81 -24.45
N VAL A 412 16.67 -24.24 -23.85
CA VAL A 412 16.77 -23.06 -22.97
C VAL A 412 17.69 -23.35 -21.77
N ARG A 413 17.49 -24.47 -21.08
CA ARG A 413 18.33 -24.86 -19.93
C ARG A 413 19.80 -25.00 -20.31
N ALA A 414 20.08 -25.48 -21.52
CA ALA A 414 21.42 -25.70 -22.05
C ALA A 414 22.10 -24.45 -22.63
N THR A 415 21.34 -23.44 -23.07
CA THR A 415 21.88 -22.34 -23.89
C THR A 415 21.65 -20.94 -23.33
N ILE A 416 20.92 -20.77 -22.21
CA ILE A 416 20.58 -19.43 -21.69
C ILE A 416 21.81 -18.49 -21.53
N SER A 417 21.76 -17.36 -22.24
CA SER A 417 22.86 -16.39 -22.32
C SER A 417 22.74 -15.27 -21.27
N ASP A 418 23.81 -14.48 -21.12
CA ASP A 418 23.80 -13.31 -20.24
C ASP A 418 22.91 -12.19 -20.81
N GLU A 419 22.88 -12.05 -22.13
CA GLU A 419 22.04 -11.10 -22.87
C GLU A 419 20.56 -11.42 -22.68
N GLN A 420 20.15 -12.69 -22.80
CA GLN A 420 18.77 -13.11 -22.57
C GLN A 420 18.32 -12.84 -21.13
N VAL A 421 19.20 -13.11 -20.14
CA VAL A 421 18.92 -12.77 -18.73
C VAL A 421 18.74 -11.25 -18.59
N GLN A 422 19.66 -10.46 -19.11
CA GLN A 422 19.58 -9.01 -19.05
C GLN A 422 18.28 -8.49 -19.69
N GLU A 423 17.90 -8.99 -20.86
CA GLU A 423 16.70 -8.58 -21.59
C GLU A 423 15.42 -8.93 -20.83
N ILE A 424 15.30 -10.16 -20.29
CA ILE A 424 14.15 -10.56 -19.46
C ILE A 424 13.97 -9.62 -18.27
N HIS A 425 15.04 -9.31 -17.54
CA HIS A 425 14.97 -8.41 -16.38
C HIS A 425 14.77 -6.94 -16.79
N GLN A 426 15.20 -6.53 -17.98
CA GLN A 426 14.89 -5.21 -18.51
C GLN A 426 13.38 -5.07 -18.76
N VAL A 427 12.73 -6.09 -19.31
CA VAL A 427 11.27 -6.10 -19.48
C VAL A 427 10.55 -6.00 -18.12
N VAL A 428 11.08 -6.61 -17.06
CA VAL A 428 10.54 -6.43 -15.69
C VAL A 428 10.60 -4.96 -15.26
N ALA A 429 11.73 -4.29 -15.44
CA ALA A 429 11.86 -2.86 -15.11
C ALA A 429 10.91 -1.98 -15.95
N ASP A 430 10.77 -2.29 -17.24
CA ASP A 430 9.94 -1.51 -18.15
C ASP A 430 8.45 -1.66 -17.81
N LEU A 431 8.00 -2.86 -17.44
CA LEU A 431 6.60 -3.11 -17.05
C LEU A 431 6.28 -2.65 -15.62
N TRP A 432 7.28 -2.58 -14.75
CA TRP A 432 7.14 -2.22 -13.34
C TRP A 432 8.12 -1.11 -12.93
N PRO A 433 8.00 0.09 -13.53
CA PRO A 433 8.85 1.24 -13.20
C PRO A 433 8.66 1.65 -11.73
N ILE A 434 9.64 2.36 -11.18
CA ILE A 434 9.61 2.83 -9.78
C ILE A 434 8.39 3.71 -9.48
N ASP A 435 7.91 4.46 -10.48
CA ASP A 435 6.74 5.34 -10.36
C ASP A 435 5.40 4.59 -10.46
N THR A 436 5.38 3.24 -10.41
CA THR A 436 4.14 2.46 -10.51
C THR A 436 3.27 2.66 -9.27
N ASN A 437 2.09 3.27 -9.45
CA ASN A 437 1.05 3.28 -8.42
C ASN A 437 0.28 1.96 -8.41
N LEU A 438 0.82 0.96 -7.70
CA LEU A 438 0.23 -0.38 -7.70
C LEU A 438 -1.21 -0.41 -7.13
N SER A 439 -1.54 0.48 -6.19
CA SER A 439 -2.89 0.56 -5.60
C SER A 439 -3.99 0.83 -6.63
N GLU A 440 -3.66 1.47 -7.75
CA GLU A 440 -4.57 1.76 -8.87
C GLU A 440 -4.73 0.60 -9.84
N LEU A 441 -3.84 -0.40 -9.79
CA LEU A 441 -3.86 -1.56 -10.69
C LEU A 441 -4.50 -2.80 -10.04
N LEU A 442 -4.54 -2.83 -8.71
CA LEU A 442 -5.01 -3.99 -7.96
C LEU A 442 -6.51 -4.26 -8.18
N PRO A 443 -6.91 -5.53 -8.26
CA PRO A 443 -8.32 -5.88 -8.37
C PRO A 443 -9.07 -5.46 -7.11
N ARG A 444 -10.28 -4.92 -7.27
CA ARG A 444 -11.11 -4.47 -6.13
C ARG A 444 -11.86 -5.62 -5.45
N PRO A 445 -12.28 -5.44 -4.18
CA PRO A 445 -13.18 -6.37 -3.50
C PRO A 445 -14.47 -6.56 -4.31
N ARG A 446 -14.95 -7.80 -4.42
CA ARG A 446 -16.25 -8.12 -5.05
C ARG A 446 -16.96 -9.19 -4.23
N ALA A 447 -18.30 -9.08 -4.13
CA ALA A 447 -19.11 -10.02 -3.38
C ALA A 447 -19.15 -11.42 -4.01
N ASP A 448 -19.01 -11.49 -5.34
CA ASP A 448 -19.04 -12.72 -6.13
C ASP A 448 -17.70 -13.47 -6.17
N THR A 449 -16.69 -13.05 -5.41
CA THR A 449 -15.31 -13.54 -5.55
C THR A 449 -14.65 -13.84 -4.20
N PHE A 450 -14.35 -15.11 -3.97
CA PHE A 450 -13.53 -15.57 -2.86
C PHE A 450 -12.04 -15.55 -3.24
N ARG A 451 -11.40 -14.39 -3.08
CA ARG A 451 -9.98 -14.17 -3.39
C ARG A 451 -9.08 -14.41 -2.18
N ALA A 452 -7.90 -14.99 -2.40
CA ALA A 452 -6.87 -15.16 -1.38
C ALA A 452 -5.54 -14.52 -1.77
N VAL A 453 -4.78 -14.03 -0.77
CA VAL A 453 -3.37 -13.65 -0.93
C VAL A 453 -2.50 -14.75 -0.33
N TYR A 454 -1.60 -15.30 -1.14
CA TYR A 454 -0.64 -16.30 -0.69
C TYR A 454 0.61 -15.62 -0.09
N MET A 455 0.88 -15.83 1.20
CA MET A 455 2.02 -15.22 1.88
C MET A 455 3.32 -16.05 1.79
N GLY A 456 3.27 -17.30 1.34
CA GLY A 456 4.45 -18.15 1.30
C GLY A 456 5.41 -17.82 0.14
N VAL A 457 6.58 -18.47 0.16
CA VAL A 457 7.50 -18.47 -0.98
C VAL A 457 7.01 -19.49 -2.00
N LEU A 458 6.93 -19.07 -3.26
CA LEU A 458 6.52 -19.92 -4.37
C LEU A 458 7.70 -20.27 -5.27
N GLU A 459 7.77 -21.52 -5.70
CA GLU A 459 8.73 -22.03 -6.70
C GLU A 459 8.00 -22.88 -7.74
N ALA A 460 8.59 -23.05 -8.92
CA ALA A 460 7.95 -23.76 -10.03
C ALA A 460 7.46 -25.17 -9.65
N ARG A 461 8.23 -25.89 -8.82
CA ARG A 461 7.92 -27.26 -8.36
C ARG A 461 6.68 -27.38 -7.49
N SER A 462 6.45 -26.37 -6.64
CA SER A 462 5.32 -26.37 -5.71
C SER A 462 4.12 -25.59 -6.24
N ALA A 463 4.27 -24.85 -7.35
CA ALA A 463 3.22 -24.03 -7.93
C ALA A 463 1.95 -24.81 -8.24
N ASN A 464 2.09 -26.03 -8.75
CA ASN A 464 0.95 -26.87 -9.09
C ASN A 464 0.12 -27.21 -7.84
N SER A 465 0.75 -27.73 -6.78
CA SER A 465 0.04 -28.09 -5.55
C SER A 465 -0.42 -26.88 -4.73
N THR A 466 0.38 -25.81 -4.68
CA THR A 466 0.18 -24.70 -3.75
C THR A 466 -0.76 -23.63 -4.30
N VAL A 467 -0.74 -23.39 -5.61
CA VAL A 467 -1.56 -22.36 -6.25
C VAL A 467 -2.62 -23.00 -7.14
N VAL A 468 -2.20 -23.78 -8.14
CA VAL A 468 -3.13 -24.31 -9.16
C VAL A 468 -4.18 -25.23 -8.55
N GLY A 469 -3.77 -26.22 -7.75
CA GLY A 469 -4.69 -27.13 -7.05
C GLY A 469 -5.63 -26.41 -6.07
N MET A 470 -5.17 -25.30 -5.49
CA MET A 470 -5.97 -24.50 -4.57
C MET A 470 -7.03 -23.63 -5.27
N LEU A 471 -7.02 -23.53 -6.60
CA LEU A 471 -8.12 -22.92 -7.38
C LEU A 471 -9.41 -23.78 -7.35
N GLY A 472 -9.34 -25.01 -6.85
CA GLY A 472 -10.52 -25.78 -6.46
C GLY A 472 -11.25 -25.20 -5.24
N PHE A 473 -10.55 -24.46 -4.38
CA PHE A 473 -11.09 -23.84 -3.17
C PHE A 473 -11.28 -22.32 -3.28
N PHE A 474 -10.37 -21.62 -3.94
CA PHE A 474 -10.41 -20.18 -4.11
C PHE A 474 -10.87 -19.80 -5.53
N ASP A 475 -11.61 -18.69 -5.65
CA ASP A 475 -11.96 -18.14 -6.96
C ASP A 475 -10.73 -17.51 -7.61
N GLU A 476 -9.92 -16.80 -6.83
CA GLU A 476 -8.73 -16.09 -7.32
C GLU A 476 -7.60 -16.12 -6.28
N ILE A 477 -6.35 -16.20 -6.73
CA ILE A 477 -5.16 -16.19 -5.86
C ILE A 477 -4.20 -15.08 -6.29
N VAL A 478 -3.79 -14.25 -5.34
CA VAL A 478 -2.75 -13.22 -5.50
C VAL A 478 -1.43 -13.76 -4.97
N ILE A 479 -0.37 -13.67 -5.77
CA ILE A 479 0.98 -14.12 -5.41
C ILE A 479 2.03 -13.04 -5.70
N ALA A 480 3.17 -13.13 -5.02
CA ALA A 480 4.30 -12.26 -5.27
C ALA A 480 4.95 -12.57 -6.63
N ASN A 481 5.32 -11.52 -7.37
CA ASN A 481 6.15 -11.65 -8.56
C ASN A 481 7.53 -12.21 -8.16
N PRO A 482 7.99 -13.33 -8.77
CA PRO A 482 9.23 -13.98 -8.39
C PRO A 482 10.49 -13.22 -8.84
N PHE A 483 10.37 -12.23 -9.73
CA PHE A 483 11.47 -11.41 -10.22
C PHE A 483 11.71 -10.20 -9.28
N PRO A 484 12.94 -9.95 -8.83
CA PRO A 484 13.28 -8.69 -8.17
C PRO A 484 13.29 -7.55 -9.19
N ASN A 485 12.89 -6.34 -8.80
CA ASN A 485 12.95 -5.18 -9.68
C ASN A 485 14.41 -4.70 -9.79
N PRO A 486 15.05 -4.74 -10.98
CA PRO A 486 16.44 -4.33 -11.11
C PRO A 486 16.66 -2.83 -10.92
N ALA A 487 15.60 -2.01 -10.99
CA ALA A 487 15.69 -0.56 -10.86
C ALA A 487 16.08 -0.09 -9.44
N ILE A 488 15.83 -0.89 -8.41
CA ILE A 488 16.17 -0.57 -7.02
C ILE A 488 17.43 -1.28 -6.50
N LEU A 489 18.06 -2.12 -7.33
CA LEU A 489 19.26 -2.87 -6.97
C LEU A 489 20.51 -2.08 -7.34
N GLN A 490 21.52 -2.11 -6.47
CA GLN A 490 22.83 -1.58 -6.82
C GLN A 490 23.41 -2.33 -8.03
N PRO A 491 24.23 -1.67 -8.88
CA PRO A 491 24.74 -2.26 -10.12
C PRO A 491 25.40 -3.64 -9.94
N GLU A 492 26.18 -3.88 -8.88
CA GLU A 492 26.81 -5.18 -8.65
C GLU A 492 25.85 -6.33 -8.27
N PHE A 493 24.62 -6.01 -7.84
CA PHE A 493 23.57 -6.98 -7.48
C PHE A 493 22.43 -7.04 -8.50
N SER A 494 22.48 -6.18 -9.53
CA SER A 494 21.39 -6.05 -10.50
C SER A 494 21.54 -7.05 -11.66
N PRO A 495 20.47 -7.79 -12.02
CA PRO A 495 20.53 -8.74 -13.13
C PRO A 495 20.71 -8.07 -14.50
N THR A 496 20.44 -6.77 -14.62
CA THR A 496 20.68 -6.03 -15.88
C THR A 496 22.13 -5.57 -16.04
N LYS A 497 22.96 -5.67 -14.98
CA LYS A 497 24.37 -5.27 -14.98
C LYS A 497 25.31 -6.45 -14.72
N SER A 498 24.86 -7.45 -13.97
CA SER A 498 25.60 -8.67 -13.64
C SER A 498 24.82 -9.95 -13.99
N PRO A 499 24.28 -10.09 -15.23
CA PRO A 499 23.33 -11.15 -15.60
C PRO A 499 23.81 -12.58 -15.33
N GLY A 500 25.10 -12.88 -15.55
CA GLY A 500 25.66 -14.20 -15.31
C GLY A 500 25.47 -14.75 -13.89
N LEU A 501 25.32 -13.87 -12.88
CA LEU A 501 25.08 -14.26 -11.49
C LEU A 501 23.62 -14.71 -11.22
N HIS A 502 22.69 -14.47 -12.16
CA HIS A 502 21.25 -14.66 -11.96
C HIS A 502 20.64 -15.80 -12.80
N LYS A 503 21.44 -16.58 -13.53
CA LYS A 503 20.94 -17.66 -14.42
C LYS A 503 20.06 -18.69 -13.71
N VAL A 504 20.47 -19.15 -12.52
CA VAL A 504 19.68 -20.12 -11.72
C VAL A 504 18.29 -19.59 -11.43
N ASN A 505 18.23 -18.39 -10.87
CA ASN A 505 16.99 -17.73 -10.53
C ASN A 505 16.12 -17.43 -11.74
N THR A 506 16.72 -16.99 -12.84
CA THR A 506 15.97 -16.61 -14.04
C THR A 506 15.29 -17.82 -14.65
N VAL A 507 15.99 -18.95 -14.82
CA VAL A 507 15.41 -20.18 -15.38
C VAL A 507 14.24 -20.69 -14.51
N GLU A 508 14.43 -20.73 -13.19
CA GLU A 508 13.38 -21.20 -12.27
C GLU A 508 12.15 -20.27 -12.28
N ASN A 509 12.38 -18.95 -12.27
CA ASN A 509 11.30 -17.95 -12.26
C ASN A 509 10.53 -17.93 -13.59
N VAL A 510 11.22 -18.10 -14.73
CA VAL A 510 10.59 -18.24 -16.05
C VAL A 510 9.67 -19.46 -16.04
N LEU A 511 10.17 -20.60 -15.58
CA LEU A 511 9.38 -21.84 -15.54
C LEU A 511 8.14 -21.69 -14.66
N LEU A 512 8.26 -20.99 -13.53
CA LEU A 512 7.12 -20.65 -12.67
C LEU A 512 6.09 -19.79 -13.42
N MET A 513 6.53 -18.75 -14.15
CA MET A 513 5.62 -17.90 -14.92
C MET A 513 4.94 -18.65 -16.06
N LEU A 514 5.66 -19.51 -16.78
CA LEU A 514 5.09 -20.35 -17.85
C LEU A 514 4.03 -21.31 -17.27
N ALA A 515 4.31 -21.96 -16.13
CA ALA A 515 3.35 -22.84 -15.47
C ALA A 515 2.06 -22.11 -15.02
N LEU A 516 2.18 -20.83 -14.63
CA LEU A 516 1.05 -20.02 -14.18
C LEU A 516 0.34 -19.26 -15.31
N TRP A 517 0.96 -19.16 -16.50
CA TRP A 517 0.46 -18.32 -17.59
C TRP A 517 -0.99 -18.60 -17.96
N PRO A 518 -1.46 -19.86 -18.13
CA PRO A 518 -2.87 -20.10 -18.43
C PRO A 518 -3.81 -19.50 -17.38
N PHE A 519 -3.46 -19.57 -16.10
CA PHE A 519 -4.29 -19.08 -15.00
C PHE A 519 -4.26 -17.55 -14.87
N ILE A 520 -3.12 -16.93 -15.21
CA ILE A 520 -3.00 -15.48 -15.37
C ILE A 520 -3.88 -15.01 -16.53
N ALA A 521 -3.85 -15.72 -17.66
CA ALA A 521 -4.67 -15.40 -18.83
C ALA A 521 -6.17 -15.48 -18.53
N HIS A 522 -6.62 -16.38 -17.67
CA HIS A 522 -8.02 -16.45 -17.23
C HIS A 522 -8.37 -15.44 -16.12
N GLY A 523 -7.40 -14.68 -15.59
CA GLY A 523 -7.64 -13.69 -14.53
C GLY A 523 -7.93 -14.29 -13.16
N ILE A 524 -7.53 -15.54 -12.92
CA ILE A 524 -7.75 -16.27 -11.66
C ILE A 524 -6.47 -16.43 -10.82
N VAL A 525 -5.30 -16.14 -11.40
CA VAL A 525 -4.05 -15.94 -10.68
C VAL A 525 -3.51 -14.55 -10.98
N HIS A 526 -3.24 -13.77 -9.95
CA HIS A 526 -2.71 -12.40 -10.04
C HIS A 526 -1.27 -12.39 -9.53
N VAL A 527 -0.31 -12.25 -10.43
CA VAL A 527 1.10 -12.08 -10.07
C VAL A 527 1.38 -10.60 -9.89
N VAL A 528 1.63 -10.16 -8.67
CA VAL A 528 1.84 -8.73 -8.35
C VAL A 528 3.25 -8.50 -7.81
N PRO A 529 3.97 -7.45 -8.26
CA PRO A 529 5.22 -7.05 -7.62
C PRO A 529 5.01 -6.80 -6.12
N ASP A 530 6.01 -7.10 -5.28
CA ASP A 530 5.96 -6.65 -3.89
C ASP A 530 6.15 -5.13 -3.88
N ILE A 531 5.36 -4.43 -3.08
CA ILE A 531 5.44 -2.97 -3.02
C ILE A 531 6.79 -2.45 -2.53
N GLY A 532 7.51 -3.24 -1.72
CA GLY A 532 8.88 -2.94 -1.32
C GLY A 532 9.89 -3.03 -2.46
N ASP A 533 9.55 -3.60 -3.62
CA ASP A 533 10.43 -3.67 -4.79
C ASP A 533 10.50 -2.34 -5.58
N TYR A 534 9.72 -1.33 -5.22
CA TYR A 534 9.77 -0.02 -5.88
C TYR A 534 9.43 1.15 -4.93
N ASP A 535 8.83 0.90 -3.77
CA ASP A 535 8.72 1.90 -2.70
C ASP A 535 9.69 1.59 -1.55
N VAL A 536 10.82 2.30 -1.53
CA VAL A 536 11.88 2.12 -0.53
C VAL A 536 11.41 2.48 0.88
N GLU A 537 10.50 3.45 1.02
CA GLU A 537 9.97 3.84 2.33
C GLU A 537 9.02 2.78 2.87
N PHE A 538 8.19 2.17 2.01
CA PHE A 538 7.44 0.97 2.38
C PHE A 538 8.37 -0.16 2.81
N ALA A 539 9.42 -0.44 2.03
CA ALA A 539 10.36 -1.52 2.32
C ALA A 539 11.04 -1.34 3.68
N ARG A 540 11.56 -0.14 3.96
CA ARG A 540 12.18 0.22 5.25
C ARG A 540 11.19 0.11 6.41
N ALA A 541 9.99 0.63 6.24
CA ALA A 541 8.98 0.62 7.29
C ALA A 541 8.46 -0.79 7.58
N SER A 542 8.30 -1.63 6.56
CA SER A 542 7.96 -3.04 6.69
C SER A 542 9.08 -3.84 7.35
N MET A 543 10.34 -3.60 6.98
CA MET A 543 11.50 -4.23 7.62
C MET A 543 11.55 -3.89 9.12
N LYS A 544 11.40 -2.61 9.47
CA LYS A 544 11.35 -2.17 10.88
C LYS A 544 10.21 -2.86 11.64
N ALA A 545 9.02 -2.94 11.05
CA ALA A 545 7.87 -3.60 11.66
C ALA A 545 8.09 -5.11 11.86
N ALA A 546 8.85 -5.75 10.96
CA ALA A 546 9.26 -7.15 11.06
C ALA A 546 10.33 -7.35 12.15
N GLU A 547 11.36 -6.51 12.20
CA GLU A 547 12.41 -6.55 13.24
C GLU A 547 11.81 -6.36 14.64
N GLU A 548 10.91 -5.39 14.82
CA GLU A 548 10.22 -5.18 16.10
C GLU A 548 9.41 -6.41 16.52
N ARG A 549 8.80 -7.10 15.56
CA ARG A 549 8.02 -8.32 15.78
C ARG A 549 8.89 -9.52 16.16
N THR A 550 10.14 -9.59 15.69
CA THR A 550 11.03 -10.75 15.88
C THR A 550 12.10 -10.56 16.97
N LYS A 551 12.12 -9.43 17.69
CA LYS A 551 13.09 -9.13 18.76
C LYS A 551 12.97 -10.01 20.03
N GLY A 552 11.93 -10.85 20.15
CA GLY A 552 11.68 -11.69 21.32
C GLY A 552 12.43 -13.04 21.32
N PRO A 553 12.40 -13.78 22.44
CA PRO A 553 13.04 -15.10 22.56
C PRO A 553 12.29 -16.24 21.85
N ASP A 554 11.10 -15.97 21.28
CA ASP A 554 10.29 -16.98 20.61
C ASP A 554 10.95 -17.47 19.31
N GLU A 555 10.72 -18.74 18.95
CA GLU A 555 11.15 -19.29 17.67
C GLU A 555 10.51 -18.49 16.51
N VAL A 556 11.35 -17.76 15.76
CA VAL A 556 10.95 -17.01 14.56
C VAL A 556 10.50 -17.93 13.43
N VAL A 557 11.00 -19.17 13.43
CA VAL A 557 10.70 -20.20 12.42
C VAL A 557 10.16 -21.44 13.11
N ALA A 558 8.92 -21.78 12.80
CA ALA A 558 8.26 -22.99 13.27
C ALA A 558 8.97 -24.25 12.75
N ARG A 559 9.06 -25.29 13.58
CA ARG A 559 9.72 -26.56 13.24
C ARG A 559 9.13 -27.22 11.98
N GLU A 560 7.84 -27.06 11.76
CA GLU A 560 7.12 -27.58 10.59
C GLU A 560 7.64 -26.99 9.28
N ASP A 561 8.16 -25.76 9.32
CA ASP A 561 8.68 -25.07 8.14
C ASP A 561 10.14 -25.43 7.85
N LEU A 562 10.85 -26.15 8.73
CA LEU A 562 12.24 -26.55 8.49
C LEU A 562 12.39 -27.42 7.23
N ARG A 563 11.36 -28.20 6.89
CA ARG A 563 11.33 -28.97 5.63
C ARG A 563 11.30 -28.06 4.41
N ARG A 564 10.69 -26.87 4.51
CA ARG A 564 10.65 -25.90 3.41
C ARG A 564 11.97 -25.19 3.18
N MET A 565 12.86 -25.16 4.18
CA MET A 565 14.26 -24.75 3.97
C MET A 565 15.00 -25.68 2.99
N TRP A 566 14.45 -26.86 2.68
CA TRP A 566 14.98 -27.72 1.63
C TRP A 566 14.97 -27.05 0.25
N SER A 567 14.01 -26.17 -0.04
CA SER A 567 13.97 -25.44 -1.33
C SER A 567 15.25 -24.62 -1.55
N MET A 568 15.72 -23.89 -0.53
CA MET A 568 17.01 -23.16 -0.57
C MET A 568 18.21 -24.09 -0.64
N LYS A 569 18.19 -25.21 0.10
CA LYS A 569 19.25 -26.23 0.01
C LYS A 569 19.32 -26.81 -1.40
N TYR A 570 18.19 -27.03 -2.04
CA TYR A 570 18.12 -27.49 -3.41
C TYR A 570 18.70 -26.47 -4.38
N LYS A 571 18.34 -25.18 -4.30
CA LYS A 571 18.94 -24.15 -5.18
C LYS A 571 20.46 -24.11 -5.02
N THR A 572 20.93 -24.27 -3.78
CA THR A 572 22.35 -24.38 -3.47
C THR A 572 22.97 -25.62 -4.12
N LEU A 573 22.29 -26.77 -4.03
CA LEU A 573 22.72 -28.02 -4.67
C LEU A 573 22.84 -27.87 -6.19
N VAL A 574 21.83 -27.29 -6.85
CA VAL A 574 21.85 -27.00 -8.29
C VAL A 574 23.02 -26.07 -8.64
N ALA A 575 23.21 -24.99 -7.88
CA ALA A 575 24.30 -24.06 -8.10
C ALA A 575 25.69 -24.72 -7.96
N LEU A 576 25.88 -25.58 -6.95
CA LEU A 576 27.13 -26.30 -6.72
C LEU A 576 27.41 -27.35 -7.80
N ASN A 577 26.43 -28.19 -8.13
CA ASN A 577 26.63 -29.31 -9.06
C ASN A 577 26.87 -28.84 -10.51
N ARG A 578 26.60 -27.56 -10.82
CA ARG A 578 26.92 -26.90 -12.10
C ARG A 578 28.38 -26.48 -12.26
N MET A 579 29.20 -26.58 -11.22
CA MET A 579 30.64 -26.32 -11.33
C MET A 579 31.29 -27.18 -12.43
N PRO A 580 32.35 -26.70 -13.10
CA PRO A 580 33.17 -27.54 -13.98
C PRO A 580 33.60 -28.82 -13.26
N GLU A 581 33.68 -29.95 -13.97
CA GLU A 581 33.93 -31.26 -13.36
C GLU A 581 35.19 -31.30 -12.48
N GLY A 582 36.27 -30.64 -12.91
CA GLY A 582 37.49 -30.54 -12.12
C GLY A 582 37.32 -29.78 -10.80
N ALA A 583 36.54 -28.69 -10.81
CA ALA A 583 36.23 -27.90 -9.62
C ALA A 583 35.29 -28.67 -8.68
N LEU A 584 34.29 -29.37 -9.23
CA LEU A 584 33.39 -30.22 -8.46
C LEU A 584 34.12 -31.41 -7.82
N ALA A 585 35.04 -32.05 -8.54
CA ALA A 585 35.91 -33.08 -8.01
C ALA A 585 36.80 -32.56 -6.86
N ALA A 586 37.34 -31.34 -6.98
CA ALA A 586 38.12 -30.71 -5.91
C ALA A 586 37.25 -30.39 -4.68
N HIS A 587 36.02 -29.94 -4.89
CA HIS A 587 35.05 -29.72 -3.81
C HIS A 587 34.74 -31.02 -3.07
N PHE A 588 34.40 -32.11 -3.78
CA PHE A 588 34.12 -33.40 -3.14
C PHE A 588 35.31 -33.99 -2.41
N ARG A 589 36.55 -33.82 -2.90
CA ARG A 589 37.76 -34.25 -2.15
C ARG A 589 37.93 -33.49 -0.84
N THR A 590 37.51 -32.22 -0.80
CA THR A 590 37.59 -31.38 0.38
C THR A 590 36.56 -31.80 1.43
N GLU A 591 35.32 -32.02 0.98
CA GLU A 591 34.20 -32.44 1.84
C GLU A 591 34.32 -33.90 2.31
N ARG A 592 34.82 -34.80 1.46
CA ARG A 592 35.05 -36.22 1.76
C ARG A 592 36.54 -36.55 1.80
N ARG A 593 37.20 -36.14 2.89
CA ARG A 593 38.61 -36.46 3.14
C ARG A 593 38.79 -37.99 3.22
N GLY A 594 39.61 -38.53 2.32
CA GLY A 594 39.94 -39.97 2.27
C GLY A 594 39.17 -40.77 1.22
N ALA A 595 38.27 -40.16 0.45
CA ALA A 595 37.61 -40.83 -0.68
C ALA A 595 38.60 -41.17 -1.81
N SER A 596 38.40 -42.32 -2.47
CA SER A 596 39.22 -42.75 -3.60
C SER A 596 38.97 -41.87 -4.84
N ARG A 597 39.86 -41.96 -5.84
CA ARG A 597 39.67 -41.23 -7.10
C ARG A 597 38.38 -41.66 -7.80
N GLU A 598 38.12 -42.96 -7.84
CA GLU A 598 36.95 -43.57 -8.48
C GLU A 598 35.66 -43.15 -7.77
N GLU A 599 35.67 -43.07 -6.43
CA GLU A 599 34.53 -42.57 -5.65
C GLU A 599 34.21 -41.11 -5.99
N ILE A 600 35.23 -40.26 -6.16
CA ILE A 600 35.05 -38.85 -6.54
C ILE A 600 34.51 -38.74 -7.98
N GLU A 601 35.03 -39.53 -8.92
CA GLU A 601 34.55 -39.55 -10.31
C GLU A 601 33.09 -40.01 -10.40
N ALA A 602 32.70 -41.02 -9.60
CA ALA A 602 31.31 -41.46 -9.49
C ALA A 602 30.39 -40.39 -8.91
N LEU A 603 30.83 -39.64 -7.88
CA LEU A 603 30.06 -38.53 -7.31
C LEU A 603 29.86 -37.38 -8.31
N VAL A 604 30.89 -37.04 -9.09
CA VAL A 604 30.79 -36.02 -10.15
C VAL A 604 29.78 -36.47 -11.21
N THR A 605 29.88 -37.72 -11.67
CA THR A 605 28.95 -38.29 -12.66
C THR A 605 27.51 -38.24 -12.16
N ALA A 606 27.25 -38.73 -10.95
CA ALA A 606 25.92 -38.70 -10.34
C ALA A 606 25.38 -37.27 -10.18
N ALA A 607 26.23 -36.31 -9.83
CA ALA A 607 25.84 -34.91 -9.70
C ALA A 607 25.45 -34.28 -11.05
N LYS A 608 26.14 -34.63 -12.14
CA LYS A 608 25.82 -34.18 -13.50
C LYS A 608 24.54 -34.83 -14.03
N GLU A 609 24.38 -36.13 -13.84
CA GLU A 609 23.15 -36.85 -14.19
C GLU A 609 21.93 -36.31 -13.42
N MET A 610 22.10 -35.98 -12.14
CA MET A 610 21.03 -35.41 -11.32
C MET A 610 20.53 -34.08 -11.89
N ILE A 611 21.43 -33.15 -12.27
CA ILE A 611 21.02 -31.87 -12.88
C ILE A 611 20.42 -32.10 -14.27
N ALA A 612 21.00 -32.96 -15.10
CA ALA A 612 20.51 -33.23 -16.44
C ALA A 612 19.04 -33.69 -16.44
N ASN A 613 18.70 -34.59 -15.50
CA ASN A 613 17.36 -35.15 -15.33
C ASN A 613 16.39 -34.23 -14.58
N ASP A 614 16.85 -33.10 -14.05
CA ASP A 614 16.02 -32.17 -13.28
C ASP A 614 15.48 -31.05 -14.18
N PRO A 615 14.18 -31.05 -14.52
CA PRO A 615 13.61 -30.08 -15.46
C PRO A 615 13.64 -28.63 -14.95
N TYR A 616 13.92 -28.41 -13.67
CA TYR A 616 14.00 -27.07 -13.07
C TYR A 616 15.44 -26.53 -13.03
N ALA A 617 16.44 -27.38 -13.30
CA ALA A 617 17.85 -27.02 -13.18
C ALA A 617 18.41 -26.46 -14.49
N VAL A 618 19.10 -25.32 -14.40
CA VAL A 618 19.89 -24.76 -15.51
C VAL A 618 21.14 -25.63 -15.76
N LEU A 619 21.41 -25.93 -17.02
CA LEU A 619 22.50 -26.83 -17.45
C LEU A 619 23.78 -26.08 -17.83
N VAL A 620 23.67 -24.78 -18.15
CA VAL A 620 24.83 -23.92 -18.40
C VAL A 620 25.79 -23.96 -17.20
N PRO A 621 27.09 -24.28 -17.38
CA PRO A 621 28.06 -24.28 -16.29
C PRO A 621 28.12 -22.94 -15.56
N CYS A 622 28.41 -22.96 -14.26
CA CYS A 622 28.72 -21.72 -13.55
C CYS A 622 30.02 -21.13 -14.13
N ALA A 623 30.07 -19.80 -14.31
CA ALA A 623 31.30 -19.14 -14.74
C ALA A 623 32.42 -19.34 -13.68
N ASP A 624 33.68 -19.34 -14.10
CA ASP A 624 34.86 -19.39 -13.21
C ASP A 624 35.03 -18.11 -12.34
N ASN A 625 33.98 -17.28 -12.26
CA ASN A 625 34.02 -16.02 -11.55
C ASN A 625 33.97 -16.23 -10.03
N LYS A 626 34.81 -15.49 -9.30
CA LYS A 626 34.89 -15.55 -7.82
C LYS A 626 33.60 -15.08 -7.10
N ARG A 627 32.57 -14.64 -7.82
CA ARG A 627 31.35 -14.02 -7.26
C ARG A 627 30.16 -14.99 -7.08
N GLY A 628 30.25 -16.24 -7.57
CA GLY A 628 29.21 -17.26 -7.32
C GLY A 628 27.89 -17.01 -8.08
N SER A 629 26.76 -17.49 -7.54
CA SER A 629 25.41 -17.22 -8.07
C SER A 629 24.55 -16.58 -6.98
N PHE A 630 23.70 -15.63 -7.36
CA PHE A 630 22.67 -15.10 -6.47
C PHE A 630 21.48 -16.04 -6.45
N LEU A 631 21.11 -16.49 -5.25
CA LEU A 631 19.98 -17.38 -5.01
C LEU A 631 18.90 -16.63 -4.23
N VAL A 632 17.86 -16.18 -4.94
CA VAL A 632 16.75 -15.39 -4.37
C VAL A 632 15.46 -16.22 -4.34
N GLN A 633 14.63 -15.97 -3.33
CA GLN A 633 13.27 -16.49 -3.21
C GLN A 633 12.38 -15.34 -2.78
N LYS A 634 11.19 -15.25 -3.38
CA LYS A 634 10.23 -14.17 -3.09
C LYS A 634 8.90 -14.75 -2.63
N GLY A 635 8.27 -14.01 -1.74
CA GLY A 635 6.97 -14.26 -1.13
C GLY A 635 6.58 -13.02 -0.34
N PHE A 636 5.33 -12.94 0.12
CA PHE A 636 4.91 -11.78 0.91
C PHE A 636 5.24 -11.97 2.39
N ALA A 637 5.94 -10.99 2.96
CA ALA A 637 5.95 -10.84 4.41
C ALA A 637 4.52 -10.58 4.94
N LEU A 638 4.33 -10.66 6.26
CA LEU A 638 3.03 -10.38 6.88
C LEU A 638 2.50 -8.99 6.50
N GLU A 639 3.39 -8.00 6.49
CA GLU A 639 3.09 -6.61 6.16
C GLU A 639 2.59 -6.44 4.71
N SER A 640 3.33 -6.95 3.71
CA SER A 640 2.92 -6.93 2.30
C SER A 640 1.67 -7.79 2.04
N GLY A 641 1.60 -8.99 2.63
CA GLY A 641 0.49 -9.91 2.41
C GLY A 641 -0.85 -9.35 2.90
N MET A 642 -0.85 -8.74 4.09
CA MET A 642 -2.03 -8.04 4.59
C MET A 642 -2.33 -6.74 3.83
N PHE A 643 -1.31 -6.01 3.37
CA PHE A 643 -1.49 -4.84 2.52
C PHE A 643 -2.26 -5.19 1.25
N PHE A 644 -1.82 -6.24 0.54
CA PHE A 644 -2.55 -6.73 -0.63
C PHE A 644 -3.94 -7.24 -0.26
N ALA A 645 -4.06 -8.04 0.80
CA ALA A 645 -5.34 -8.66 1.14
C ALA A 645 -6.41 -7.63 1.49
N ALA A 646 -6.05 -6.55 2.19
CA ALA A 646 -6.96 -5.46 2.48
C ALA A 646 -7.39 -4.70 1.21
N LEU A 647 -6.46 -4.37 0.31
CA LEU A 647 -6.79 -3.65 -0.94
C LEU A 647 -7.61 -4.47 -1.93
N THR A 648 -7.42 -5.79 -1.95
CA THR A 648 -8.09 -6.71 -2.87
C THR A 648 -9.29 -7.42 -2.26
N GLY A 649 -9.66 -7.10 -1.01
CA GLY A 649 -10.77 -7.74 -0.29
C GLY A 649 -10.56 -9.23 -0.02
N SER A 650 -9.31 -9.68 -0.04
CA SER A 650 -8.94 -11.10 0.03
C SER A 650 -8.81 -11.61 1.46
N VAL A 651 -8.85 -12.93 1.60
CA VAL A 651 -8.40 -13.63 2.80
C VAL A 651 -6.90 -13.89 2.74
N LEU A 652 -6.28 -14.19 3.88
CA LEU A 652 -4.90 -14.66 3.90
C LEU A 652 -4.86 -16.17 3.66
N PHE A 653 -3.87 -16.62 2.89
CA PHE A 653 -3.58 -18.03 2.71
C PHE A 653 -2.08 -18.26 2.82
N THR A 654 -1.68 -19.30 3.54
CA THR A 654 -0.29 -19.76 3.57
C THR A 654 -0.24 -21.25 3.81
N ASP A 655 0.85 -21.87 3.44
CA ASP A 655 1.20 -23.21 3.89
C ASP A 655 2.26 -23.17 5.00
N TYR A 656 2.85 -22.00 5.31
CA TYR A 656 3.88 -21.78 6.33
C TYR A 656 3.30 -21.61 7.73
N HIS A 657 3.75 -22.42 8.69
CA HIS A 657 3.30 -22.36 10.08
C HIS A 657 3.82 -21.08 10.78
N SER A 658 5.00 -20.59 10.41
CA SER A 658 5.59 -19.37 10.97
C SER A 658 4.75 -18.15 10.59
N LEU A 659 4.39 -18.02 9.31
CA LEU A 659 3.53 -16.93 8.84
C LEU A 659 2.12 -17.01 9.43
N TRP A 660 1.58 -18.23 9.56
CA TRP A 660 0.33 -18.47 10.28
C TRP A 660 0.41 -17.98 11.73
N GLN A 661 1.42 -18.40 12.49
CA GLN A 661 1.60 -17.97 13.88
C GLN A 661 1.79 -16.45 13.99
N HIS A 662 2.56 -15.84 13.08
CA HIS A 662 2.78 -14.40 13.07
C HIS A 662 1.48 -13.63 12.83
N ALA A 663 0.62 -14.07 11.91
CA ALA A 663 -0.67 -13.44 11.68
C ALA A 663 -1.55 -13.45 12.94
N HIS A 664 -1.59 -14.57 13.67
CA HIS A 664 -2.41 -14.67 14.88
C HIS A 664 -1.85 -13.86 16.05
N ARG A 665 -0.53 -13.91 16.29
CA ARG A 665 0.11 -13.24 17.42
C ARG A 665 0.22 -11.72 17.24
N HIS A 666 0.36 -11.24 16.00
CA HIS A 666 0.75 -9.85 15.75
C HIS A 666 -0.21 -9.07 14.86
N ALA A 667 -1.29 -9.68 14.40
CA ALA A 667 -2.30 -9.03 13.59
C ALA A 667 -3.74 -9.26 14.10
N THR A 668 -3.93 -9.50 15.40
CA THR A 668 -5.26 -9.62 16.02
C THR A 668 -5.27 -9.06 17.45
N GLU A 669 -6.41 -8.56 17.95
CA GLU A 669 -6.53 -8.00 19.31
C GLU A 669 -6.51 -9.07 20.43
N HIS A 670 -6.88 -10.32 20.12
CA HIS A 670 -7.06 -11.40 21.09
C HIS A 670 -6.23 -12.65 20.78
N LEU A 671 -5.02 -12.47 20.25
CA LEU A 671 -4.09 -13.57 19.91
C LEU A 671 -4.74 -14.66 19.03
N GLY A 672 -5.64 -14.24 18.14
CA GLY A 672 -6.33 -15.11 17.20
C GLY A 672 -7.55 -15.84 17.76
N GLN A 673 -8.06 -15.45 18.93
CA GLN A 673 -9.29 -16.06 19.47
C GLN A 673 -10.47 -15.88 18.51
N THR A 674 -11.19 -16.99 18.31
CA THR A 674 -12.40 -17.06 17.50
C THR A 674 -13.63 -17.13 18.40
N ALA A 675 -14.69 -16.46 18.00
CA ALA A 675 -16.01 -16.58 18.62
C ALA A 675 -16.49 -18.05 18.65
N THR A 676 -17.19 -18.44 19.72
CA THR A 676 -17.55 -19.84 19.98
C THR A 676 -18.51 -20.41 18.93
N ASP A 677 -19.40 -19.57 18.40
CA ASP A 677 -20.34 -19.87 17.32
C ASP A 677 -19.62 -20.27 16.02
N LEU A 678 -18.50 -19.62 15.67
CA LEU A 678 -17.74 -19.90 14.44
C LEU A 678 -16.95 -21.22 14.45
N ARG A 679 -16.89 -21.92 15.59
CA ARG A 679 -16.18 -23.21 15.69
C ARG A 679 -16.72 -24.27 14.73
N GLN A 680 -18.03 -24.25 14.45
CA GLN A 680 -18.65 -25.21 13.53
C GLN A 680 -18.19 -24.99 12.09
N ILE A 681 -18.08 -23.73 11.65
CA ILE A 681 -17.51 -23.40 10.34
C ILE A 681 -16.04 -23.84 10.28
N ILE A 682 -15.26 -23.58 11.34
CA ILE A 682 -13.85 -24.00 11.39
C ILE A 682 -13.72 -25.53 11.26
N GLN A 683 -14.55 -26.29 11.98
CA GLN A 683 -14.55 -27.75 11.91
C GLN A 683 -14.95 -28.26 10.52
N ALA A 684 -15.97 -27.67 9.90
CA ALA A 684 -16.39 -28.00 8.54
C ALA A 684 -15.27 -27.70 7.52
N CYS A 685 -14.56 -26.58 7.65
CA CYS A 685 -13.36 -26.29 6.85
C CYS A 685 -12.25 -27.32 7.05
N GLN A 686 -12.02 -27.78 8.27
CA GLN A 686 -11.00 -28.78 8.61
C GLN A 686 -11.26 -30.17 8.01
N ALA A 687 -12.53 -30.46 7.67
CA ALA A 687 -12.91 -31.70 7.02
C ALA A 687 -12.70 -31.67 5.49
N ILE A 688 -12.37 -30.51 4.90
CA ILE A 688 -12.15 -30.38 3.46
C ILE A 688 -10.84 -31.05 3.06
N GLU A 689 -10.93 -31.92 2.05
CA GLU A 689 -9.81 -32.60 1.43
C GLU A 689 -9.87 -32.37 -0.09
N LEU A 690 -8.82 -31.79 -0.66
CA LEU A 690 -8.76 -31.49 -2.10
C LEU A 690 -7.55 -32.18 -2.74
N PRO A 691 -7.71 -32.90 -3.86
CA PRO A 691 -6.56 -33.33 -4.66
C PRO A 691 -5.90 -32.09 -5.27
N VAL A 692 -4.60 -31.92 -5.07
CA VAL A 692 -3.89 -30.69 -5.48
C VAL A 692 -2.71 -30.91 -6.42
N ASP A 693 -2.10 -32.09 -6.43
CA ASP A 693 -1.12 -32.45 -7.44
C ASP A 693 -1.82 -33.12 -8.63
N VAL A 694 -2.58 -32.31 -9.35
CA VAL A 694 -3.39 -32.70 -10.51
C VAL A 694 -2.88 -31.92 -11.71
N ASN A 695 -2.95 -32.50 -12.91
CA ASN A 695 -2.60 -31.78 -14.14
C ASN A 695 -3.44 -30.49 -14.28
N ALA A 696 -2.78 -29.38 -14.63
CA ALA A 696 -3.38 -28.07 -14.82
C ALA A 696 -4.60 -28.08 -15.77
N GLU A 697 -4.56 -28.85 -16.86
CA GLU A 697 -5.67 -28.98 -17.82
C GLU A 697 -6.92 -29.57 -17.18
N LEU A 698 -6.75 -30.59 -16.32
CA LEU A 698 -7.86 -31.20 -15.59
C LEU A 698 -8.46 -30.25 -14.56
N ILE A 699 -7.65 -29.36 -13.97
CA ILE A 699 -8.14 -28.31 -13.07
C ILE A 699 -8.97 -27.28 -13.85
N PHE A 700 -8.56 -26.90 -15.06
CA PHE A 700 -9.38 -26.05 -15.93
C PHE A 700 -10.69 -26.73 -16.32
N GLU A 701 -10.65 -27.96 -16.82
CA GLU A 701 -11.85 -28.71 -17.20
C GLU A 701 -12.81 -28.81 -16.01
N ALA A 702 -12.29 -29.14 -14.83
CA ALA A 702 -13.09 -29.20 -13.62
C ALA A 702 -13.78 -27.87 -13.33
N ARG A 703 -13.07 -26.75 -13.49
CA ARG A 703 -13.62 -25.41 -13.27
C ARG A 703 -14.70 -25.06 -14.29
N GLU A 704 -14.47 -25.30 -15.57
CA GLU A 704 -15.43 -25.05 -16.66
C GLU A 704 -16.71 -25.89 -16.48
N THR A 705 -16.59 -27.14 -16.01
CA THR A 705 -17.74 -28.01 -15.70
C THR A 705 -18.40 -27.70 -14.35
N GLY A 706 -17.95 -26.67 -13.63
CA GLY A 706 -18.53 -26.27 -12.34
C GLY A 706 -18.19 -27.18 -11.16
N LYS A 707 -17.18 -28.04 -11.26
CA LYS A 707 -16.71 -28.84 -10.12
C LYS A 707 -16.18 -27.92 -9.02
N SER A 708 -16.51 -28.26 -7.77
CA SER A 708 -16.20 -27.45 -6.57
C SER A 708 -16.87 -26.06 -6.52
N GLU A 709 -17.74 -25.72 -7.47
CA GLU A 709 -18.40 -24.41 -7.47
C GLU A 709 -19.34 -24.22 -6.27
N SER A 710 -20.04 -25.29 -5.85
CA SER A 710 -20.86 -25.27 -4.65
C SER A 710 -20.05 -24.96 -3.39
N LEU A 711 -18.80 -25.44 -3.32
CA LEU A 711 -17.89 -25.17 -2.22
C LEU A 711 -17.46 -23.70 -2.23
N ARG A 712 -17.02 -23.17 -3.38
CA ARG A 712 -16.64 -21.76 -3.52
C ARG A 712 -17.80 -20.82 -3.22
N ALA A 713 -19.01 -21.14 -3.67
CA ALA A 713 -20.22 -20.38 -3.40
C ALA A 713 -20.52 -20.26 -1.90
N VAL A 714 -20.47 -21.37 -1.16
CA VAL A 714 -20.68 -21.33 0.31
C VAL A 714 -19.56 -20.56 1.01
N MET A 715 -18.31 -20.67 0.55
CA MET A 715 -17.20 -19.88 1.10
C MET A 715 -17.37 -18.38 0.86
N ARG A 716 -17.86 -17.96 -0.31
CA ARG A 716 -18.21 -16.55 -0.58
C ARG A 716 -19.24 -16.03 0.43
N ASP A 717 -20.31 -16.80 0.66
CA ASP A 717 -21.34 -16.45 1.64
C ASP A 717 -20.78 -16.35 3.06
N ILE A 718 -19.92 -17.29 3.47
CA ILE A 718 -19.27 -17.27 4.80
C ILE A 718 -18.40 -16.01 4.96
N ILE A 719 -17.59 -15.67 3.95
CA ILE A 719 -16.74 -14.48 4.01
C ILE A 719 -17.58 -13.20 4.03
N SER A 720 -18.64 -13.12 3.23
CA SER A 720 -19.58 -11.99 3.25
C SER A 720 -20.24 -11.84 4.62
N ALA A 721 -20.80 -12.93 5.16
CA ALA A 721 -21.45 -12.94 6.47
C ALA A 721 -20.47 -12.55 7.59
N THR A 722 -19.20 -12.98 7.51
CA THR A 722 -18.16 -12.59 8.48
C THR A 722 -17.94 -11.07 8.47
N ARG A 723 -17.90 -10.44 7.29
CA ARG A 723 -17.74 -8.98 7.17
C ARG A 723 -18.92 -8.21 7.77
N GLU A 724 -20.11 -8.81 7.74
CA GLU A 724 -21.34 -8.27 8.33
C GLU A 724 -21.56 -8.70 9.80
N ASN A 725 -20.58 -9.36 10.42
CA ASN A 725 -20.70 -9.95 11.77
C ASN A 725 -21.94 -10.85 11.92
N PHE A 726 -22.29 -11.60 10.87
CA PHE A 726 -23.43 -12.51 10.81
C PHE A 726 -24.78 -11.86 11.16
N ALA A 727 -24.94 -10.56 10.87
CA ALA A 727 -26.15 -9.81 11.20
C ALA A 727 -27.44 -10.39 10.59
N SER A 728 -27.34 -11.06 9.44
CA SER A 728 -28.47 -11.50 8.60
C SER A 728 -28.56 -13.02 8.37
N VAL A 729 -27.55 -13.80 8.76
CA VAL A 729 -27.43 -15.23 8.40
C VAL A 729 -26.97 -16.08 9.59
N SER A 730 -27.56 -17.27 9.74
CA SER A 730 -27.20 -18.23 10.79
C SER A 730 -25.87 -18.93 10.51
N VAL A 731 -24.96 -18.91 11.50
CA VAL A 731 -23.68 -19.63 11.46
C VAL A 731 -23.88 -21.14 11.29
N LEU A 732 -24.86 -21.72 11.99
CA LEU A 732 -25.18 -23.16 11.91
C LEU A 732 -25.67 -23.57 10.52
N GLU A 733 -26.48 -22.70 9.88
CA GLU A 733 -26.97 -22.94 8.53
C GLU A 733 -25.82 -22.96 7.52
N LEU A 734 -24.91 -21.99 7.60
CA LEU A 734 -23.72 -21.92 6.74
C LEU A 734 -22.80 -23.13 6.94
N ALA A 735 -22.57 -23.56 8.18
CA ALA A 735 -21.79 -24.76 8.47
C ALA A 735 -22.42 -26.01 7.80
N GLY A 736 -23.74 -26.20 7.95
CA GLY A 736 -24.44 -27.32 7.30
C GLY A 736 -24.44 -27.26 5.77
N ARG A 737 -24.49 -26.06 5.18
CA ARG A 737 -24.32 -25.86 3.73
C ARG A 737 -22.90 -26.23 3.27
N LEU A 738 -21.89 -25.88 4.06
CA LEU A 738 -20.48 -26.18 3.78
C LEU A 738 -20.24 -27.69 3.80
N ASP A 739 -20.80 -28.42 4.77
CA ASP A 739 -20.71 -29.88 4.83
C ASP A 739 -21.29 -30.56 3.59
N ARG A 740 -22.47 -30.14 3.13
CA ARG A 740 -23.09 -30.67 1.89
C ARG A 740 -22.27 -30.34 0.65
N ALA A 741 -21.73 -29.12 0.57
CA ALA A 741 -20.89 -28.70 -0.55
C ALA A 741 -19.57 -29.50 -0.59
N ARG A 742 -18.99 -29.77 0.58
CA ARG A 742 -17.81 -30.64 0.75
C ARG A 742 -18.09 -32.06 0.27
N GLU A 743 -19.18 -32.68 0.69
CA GLU A 743 -19.53 -34.04 0.25
C GLU A 743 -19.72 -34.13 -1.27
N THR A 744 -20.41 -33.14 -1.84
CA THR A 744 -20.59 -33.01 -3.29
C THR A 744 -19.25 -32.87 -4.01
N THR A 745 -18.38 -32.01 -3.51
CA THR A 745 -17.04 -31.76 -4.07
C THR A 745 -16.17 -33.02 -3.99
N ASN A 746 -16.15 -33.70 -2.84
CA ASN A 746 -15.42 -34.95 -2.67
C ASN A 746 -15.87 -36.02 -3.66
N ALA A 747 -17.19 -36.14 -3.92
CA ALA A 747 -17.72 -37.05 -4.92
C ALA A 747 -17.28 -36.66 -6.35
N GLN A 748 -17.31 -35.37 -6.69
CA GLN A 748 -16.89 -34.84 -8.00
C GLN A 748 -15.39 -35.03 -8.27
N LEU A 749 -14.56 -34.93 -7.23
CA LEU A 749 -13.10 -34.99 -7.33
C LEU A 749 -12.52 -36.37 -7.03
N ALA A 750 -13.33 -37.35 -6.61
CA ALA A 750 -12.87 -38.70 -6.23
C ALA A 750 -12.09 -39.41 -7.34
N ALA A 751 -12.47 -39.18 -8.61
CA ALA A 751 -11.83 -39.78 -9.78
C ALA A 751 -10.61 -39.02 -10.28
N MET A 752 -10.25 -37.87 -9.69
CA MET A 752 -9.09 -37.11 -10.15
C MET A 752 -7.77 -37.82 -9.81
N PRO A 753 -6.86 -37.94 -10.80
CA PRO A 753 -5.53 -38.47 -10.55
C PRO A 753 -4.75 -37.48 -9.67
N GLY A 754 -4.15 -37.97 -8.60
CA GLY A 754 -3.35 -37.14 -7.71
C GLY A 754 -3.02 -37.87 -6.41
N ASP A 755 -1.74 -37.91 -6.09
CA ASP A 755 -1.20 -38.57 -4.90
C ASP A 755 -1.08 -37.61 -3.70
N VAL A 756 -1.31 -36.30 -3.90
CA VAL A 756 -1.24 -35.29 -2.84
C VAL A 756 -2.62 -34.67 -2.58
N VAL A 757 -2.98 -34.60 -1.30
CA VAL A 757 -4.22 -33.99 -0.81
C VAL A 757 -3.88 -32.79 0.07
N ALA A 758 -4.57 -31.67 -0.16
CA ALA A 758 -4.59 -30.51 0.71
C ALA A 758 -5.68 -30.65 1.76
N ARG A 759 -5.32 -30.40 3.03
CA ARG A 759 -6.25 -30.16 4.13
C ARG A 759 -6.18 -28.72 4.57
N ILE A 760 -7.33 -28.16 4.92
CA ILE A 760 -7.50 -26.73 5.18
C ILE A 760 -7.72 -26.49 6.66
N GLN A 761 -6.92 -25.63 7.29
CA GLN A 761 -7.22 -25.08 8.60
C GLN A 761 -7.68 -23.64 8.43
N ALA A 762 -8.86 -23.29 8.95
CA ALA A 762 -9.42 -21.95 8.85
C ALA A 762 -9.31 -21.22 10.20
N SER A 763 -9.17 -19.90 10.14
CA SER A 763 -9.21 -19.00 11.28
C SER A 763 -10.05 -17.76 10.97
N PHE A 764 -10.95 -17.45 11.90
CA PHE A 764 -11.84 -16.29 11.88
C PHE A 764 -11.69 -15.55 13.22
N PRO A 765 -10.68 -14.68 13.37
CA PRO A 765 -10.44 -13.98 14.62
C PRO A 765 -11.52 -12.91 14.86
N LEU A 766 -11.84 -12.68 16.13
CA LEU A 766 -12.69 -11.57 16.55
C LEU A 766 -12.12 -10.23 16.02
N GLY A 767 -12.94 -9.46 15.29
CA GLY A 767 -12.51 -8.19 14.68
C GLY A 767 -11.62 -8.32 13.44
N GLY A 768 -11.37 -9.54 12.95
CA GLY A 768 -10.53 -9.80 11.78
C GLY A 768 -9.04 -9.54 11.99
N PHE A 769 -8.24 -9.85 10.98
CA PHE A 769 -6.80 -9.57 10.99
C PHE A 769 -6.55 -8.09 10.65
N HIS A 770 -5.86 -7.39 11.56
CA HIS A 770 -5.46 -5.99 11.39
C HIS A 770 -4.26 -5.64 12.27
N ARG A 771 -3.50 -4.62 11.87
CA ARG A 771 -2.35 -4.07 12.62
C ARG A 771 -2.16 -2.61 12.28
N ALA A 772 -1.95 -1.74 13.27
CA ALA A 772 -1.80 -0.30 13.07
C ALA A 772 -0.71 0.05 12.05
N ALA A 773 0.45 -0.60 12.11
CA ALA A 773 1.54 -0.40 11.15
C ALA A 773 1.12 -0.68 9.68
N ILE A 774 0.27 -1.68 9.46
CA ILE A 774 -0.22 -2.06 8.13
C ILE A 774 -1.34 -1.11 7.69
N TRP A 775 -2.20 -0.67 8.60
CA TRP A 775 -3.21 0.36 8.31
C TRP A 775 -2.57 1.66 7.88
N ARG A 776 -1.49 2.06 8.54
CA ARG A 776 -0.66 3.20 8.11
C ARG A 776 -0.17 3.01 6.66
N HIS A 777 0.28 1.80 6.30
CA HIS A 777 0.68 1.53 4.92
C HIS A 777 -0.49 1.63 3.94
N LEU A 778 -1.66 1.10 4.29
CA LEU A 778 -2.86 1.19 3.48
C LEU A 778 -3.33 2.63 3.29
N LEU A 779 -3.23 3.48 4.31
CA LEU A 779 -3.57 4.90 4.23
C LEU A 779 -2.58 5.69 3.37
N THR A 780 -1.28 5.41 3.50
CA THR A 780 -0.22 6.18 2.83
C THR A 780 0.10 5.63 1.45
N PHE A 781 0.56 4.38 1.36
CA PHE A 781 0.97 3.77 0.09
C PHE A 781 -0.21 3.19 -0.69
N GLY A 782 -1.23 2.69 0.01
CA GLY A 782 -2.45 2.15 -0.61
C GLY A 782 -3.48 3.21 -0.96
N GLN A 783 -3.39 4.41 -0.35
CA GLN A 783 -4.35 5.51 -0.46
C GLN A 783 -5.80 5.06 -0.25
N ALA A 784 -5.97 4.03 0.58
CA ALA A 784 -7.22 3.33 0.77
C ALA A 784 -8.16 4.11 1.69
N GLN A 785 -9.45 3.95 1.43
CA GLN A 785 -10.52 4.49 2.27
C GLN A 785 -11.33 3.34 2.84
N ASN A 786 -11.97 3.55 4.00
CA ASN A 786 -12.89 2.60 4.62
C ASN A 786 -12.31 1.18 4.69
N ILE A 787 -11.06 1.09 5.17
CA ILE A 787 -10.30 -0.17 5.20
C ILE A 787 -10.98 -1.14 6.17
N ALA A 788 -11.51 -2.24 5.63
CA ALA A 788 -12.07 -3.31 6.43
C ALA A 788 -10.98 -4.27 6.92
N PRO A 789 -11.07 -4.79 8.16
CA PRO A 789 -10.25 -5.90 8.61
C PRO A 789 -10.34 -7.12 7.69
N ILE A 790 -9.26 -7.88 7.60
CA ILE A 790 -9.24 -9.10 6.79
C ILE A 790 -10.01 -10.19 7.55
N PRO A 791 -11.07 -10.77 6.98
CA PRO A 791 -12.03 -11.56 7.77
C PRO A 791 -11.51 -12.93 8.19
N ALA A 792 -10.62 -13.54 7.41
CA ALA A 792 -10.17 -14.90 7.64
C ALA A 792 -8.75 -15.17 7.12
N ALA A 793 -8.15 -16.24 7.65
CA ALA A 793 -6.91 -16.81 7.17
C ALA A 793 -7.03 -18.34 7.03
N PHE A 794 -6.31 -18.90 6.08
CA PHE A 794 -6.27 -20.34 5.82
C PHE A 794 -4.83 -20.87 5.85
N LEU A 795 -4.60 -21.95 6.59
CA LEU A 795 -3.37 -22.73 6.58
C LEU A 795 -3.61 -24.03 5.83
N VAL A 796 -2.89 -24.25 4.73
CA VAL A 796 -2.98 -25.51 3.96
C VAL A 796 -1.85 -26.45 4.34
N LYS A 797 -2.20 -27.71 4.52
CA LYS A 797 -1.27 -28.80 4.79
C LYS A 797 -1.40 -29.85 3.71
N PHE A 798 -0.26 -30.24 3.14
CA PHE A 798 -0.18 -31.23 2.07
C PHE A 798 0.17 -32.61 2.62
N TYR A 799 -0.55 -33.64 2.18
CA TYR A 799 -0.37 -35.02 2.61
C TYR A 799 -0.37 -35.95 1.40
N ALA A 800 0.50 -36.96 1.40
CA ALA A 800 0.41 -38.04 0.43
C ALA A 800 -0.81 -38.94 0.73
N LYS A 801 -1.57 -39.33 -0.29
CA LYS A 801 -2.65 -40.31 -0.17
C LYS A 801 -2.07 -41.65 0.29
N PRO A 802 -2.70 -42.34 1.26
CA PRO A 802 -2.32 -43.71 1.59
C PRO A 802 -2.51 -44.58 0.34
N LYS A 803 -1.43 -45.18 -0.19
CA LYS A 803 -1.55 -46.18 -1.26
C LYS A 803 -2.27 -47.39 -0.68
N THR A 804 -3.46 -47.71 -1.17
CA THR A 804 -4.15 -48.98 -0.90
C THR A 804 -3.44 -50.10 -1.66
N THR A 805 -2.27 -50.50 -1.19
CA THR A 805 -1.64 -51.76 -1.62
C THR A 805 -1.61 -52.71 -0.44
N GLY A 806 -2.36 -53.81 -0.57
CA GLY A 806 -2.24 -54.96 0.30
C GLY A 806 -0.79 -55.46 0.34
N THR A 807 -0.38 -55.87 1.54
CA THR A 807 0.81 -56.64 1.87
C THR A 807 2.18 -56.11 1.40
N GLY A 808 2.94 -55.58 2.37
CA GLY A 808 4.37 -55.90 2.51
C GLY A 808 5.37 -54.97 1.82
N ASN A 809 6.14 -54.27 2.66
CA ASN A 809 7.37 -53.52 2.37
C ASN A 809 7.25 -52.20 1.58
N THR A 810 6.98 -51.13 2.32
CA THR A 810 7.20 -49.75 1.89
C THR A 810 8.54 -49.24 2.45
N MET A 811 9.61 -49.29 1.64
CA MET A 811 10.65 -48.27 1.76
C MET A 811 10.16 -47.04 0.99
N LEU A 812 9.87 -45.99 1.75
CA LEU A 812 9.53 -44.65 1.27
C LEU A 812 10.61 -44.13 0.32
N ARG A 813 10.28 -43.93 -0.96
CA ARG A 813 10.95 -42.92 -1.79
C ARG A 813 10.22 -41.60 -1.57
N GLN A 814 10.85 -40.74 -0.79
CA GLN A 814 10.51 -39.33 -0.63
C GLN A 814 11.29 -38.55 -1.70
N ASN A 815 10.58 -37.87 -2.59
CA ASN A 815 11.05 -36.69 -3.33
C ASN A 815 10.02 -35.59 -3.07
#